data_AF-A0A1Q3GUN4-F1
#
_entry.id   AF-A0A1Q3GUN4-F1
#
_cell.length_a   1.000
_cell.length_b   1.000
_cell.length_c   1.000
_cell.angle_alpha   90.00
_cell.angle_beta   90.00
_cell.angle_gamma   90.00
#
_symmetry.space_group_name_H-M   'P 1'
#
loop_
_entity.id
_entity.type
_entity.pdbx_description
1 polymer ?
#
loop_
_entity_poly.entity_id
_entity_poly.type
_entity_poly.pdbx_seq_one_letter_code
_entity_poly.pdbx_strand_id
1 'polypeptide(L)'
;MENPEPKDQNEQSQEPKENQAKKNEAKDGQDKQVEDLPKEQAAKPENPSDEKKHRIRLGKLRKTEETAEKTEPEEEKSAKASNHHPKVKNIDQRDIKNSGGNYFEHLQGEVHLNYNSSEKTFKDPTDVLSSKPSGLPIFENLTLLGDLDFAREERVVVLSCQDHNLILSAVYDWLENADQEGVYEKRMLYFSPENLKRKDLYLDLLASEKIGKNEQVICVVDVKSQTFLESLFVDNWGTTRIQDKLRQKDTIVLCLVSSKLIKNFDLQLTKQPLEFPHIELPFLNSLLVHYWSGENISYIKEQLEKQRQKKLWGNPDSEQDFYAKLGPFFSSGDTSLMQAIEKRNDVQTYQKDKITGVERLLGEANQIEKIVLFVATFFPGLRPSDLKLLVNLLVGEQKEISLEKVTMTDKDGNERMIEKKKEVLLSEIWSKKADKIIERSRLMAVKEANGAKIMAFDDPALGDAFKDYFEKRLSVFCIDQYEMILNSGILFNRSISEVILKNAIQLFADMATSEPEALGTRLLFNITQSIFGTEIDLSDIDDLNEEVVGHISALLAEKAWMFSRLTNLLREMLLYPHLKEVIEGYLELLAGRNLHDILFVIIGDLRLSPNFNDLEWVHKFLMRNNDELIQQTFQYLQKHLLKHPTQLHKTFEVIKAEWPPQELSFEGYTIKHCYAIFFFLRLAESSVDQLSGDHYGAWPPKYLLFNDLGEDEKNVRARLELMLSMLLNPQLDYQIYALFNDINDEDGLPDESKAKDGLIVLQAYLIEAWFALLNGIEGEDLEGTQKRTIEIYLEVLYNNTTPEMRQQLQNRWEVYTEMYQDITQYFPNLTKDRFRFFRKRQKTVNKLIRSFRAIIKKSRNRKI
;
A
#
# COMPACT_ATOMS: atom_id res chain seq x y z
N MET A 1 48.90 56.51 1.54
CA MET A 1 50.37 56.35 1.63
C MET A 1 50.66 54.91 1.28
N GLU A 2 51.73 54.68 0.52
CA GLU A 2 52.32 53.37 0.17
C GLU A 2 51.46 52.40 -0.66
N ASN A 3 52.17 51.46 -1.27
CA ASN A 3 51.85 50.49 -2.34
C ASN A 3 52.74 49.25 -2.04
N PRO A 4 52.69 48.08 -2.72
CA PRO A 4 51.82 47.66 -3.82
C PRO A 4 51.22 46.21 -3.69
N GLU A 5 50.29 45.89 -4.62
CA GLU A 5 50.19 44.71 -5.52
C GLU A 5 50.95 43.36 -5.25
N PRO A 6 50.61 42.26 -5.96
CA PRO A 6 49.28 41.69 -6.30
C PRO A 6 49.24 40.14 -6.22
N LYS A 7 48.13 39.48 -6.61
CA LYS A 7 48.17 38.45 -7.69
C LYS A 7 46.81 37.88 -8.16
N ASP A 8 46.81 37.60 -9.47
CA ASP A 8 46.02 36.64 -10.26
C ASP A 8 44.47 36.74 -10.29
N GLN A 9 43.86 36.39 -11.43
CA GLN A 9 42.48 36.74 -11.83
C GLN A 9 41.68 35.51 -12.32
N ASN A 10 40.35 35.63 -12.32
CA ASN A 10 39.44 34.64 -12.93
C ASN A 10 39.51 34.64 -14.46
N GLU A 11 39.36 33.46 -15.06
CA GLU A 11 38.97 33.32 -16.47
C GLU A 11 37.44 33.34 -16.60
N GLN A 12 36.93 33.95 -17.67
CA GLN A 12 35.55 33.77 -18.14
C GLN A 12 35.52 33.84 -19.67
N SER A 13 34.88 32.85 -20.31
CA SER A 13 35.05 32.58 -21.73
C SER A 13 33.96 33.18 -22.61
N GLN A 14 34.35 33.79 -23.74
CA GLN A 14 33.48 34.01 -24.91
C GLN A 14 34.25 33.78 -26.23
N GLU A 15 33.48 33.54 -27.29
CA GLU A 15 33.81 33.37 -28.73
C GLU A 15 34.84 34.37 -29.32
N PRO A 16 35.51 34.14 -30.50
CA PRO A 16 34.85 33.67 -31.74
C PRO A 16 35.64 33.01 -32.92
N LYS A 17 34.84 32.47 -33.87
CA LYS A 17 34.95 32.47 -35.36
C LYS A 17 36.15 31.88 -36.15
N GLU A 18 35.74 31.11 -37.20
CA GLU A 18 36.14 31.12 -38.63
C GLU A 18 37.47 31.81 -39.07
N ASN A 19 38.26 31.33 -40.06
CA ASN A 19 37.80 31.04 -41.44
C ASN A 19 38.85 30.37 -42.39
N GLN A 20 38.33 29.60 -43.36
CA GLN A 20 38.79 29.37 -44.77
C GLN A 20 40.23 28.98 -45.20
N ALA A 21 40.31 27.77 -45.77
CA ALA A 21 41.14 27.37 -46.94
C ALA A 21 40.58 26.06 -47.56
N LYS A 22 40.95 25.50 -48.74
CA LYS A 22 41.39 25.88 -50.12
C LYS A 22 41.62 24.52 -50.86
N LYS A 23 41.44 24.28 -52.17
CA LYS A 23 40.61 24.78 -53.31
C LYS A 23 40.72 23.69 -54.42
N ASN A 24 39.92 23.78 -55.50
CA ASN A 24 39.96 23.00 -56.78
C ASN A 24 39.15 21.68 -56.69
N GLU A 25 38.17 21.37 -57.57
CA GLU A 25 38.10 21.29 -59.06
C GLU A 25 38.68 19.99 -59.65
N ALA A 26 38.11 19.33 -60.67
CA ALA A 26 36.76 19.31 -61.27
C ALA A 26 36.65 18.20 -62.36
N LYS A 27 35.40 17.83 -62.73
CA LYS A 27 34.94 17.27 -64.04
C LYS A 27 35.17 15.79 -64.45
N ASP A 28 34.09 15.26 -65.05
CA ASP A 28 33.92 14.43 -66.27
C ASP A 28 34.79 13.17 -66.53
N GLY A 29 34.18 12.06 -66.96
CA GLY A 29 34.88 10.96 -67.67
C GLY A 29 34.16 9.60 -67.68
N GLN A 30 33.48 9.27 -68.77
CA GLN A 30 32.71 8.02 -68.99
C GLN A 30 33.51 6.70 -69.08
N ASP A 31 32.76 5.60 -68.90
CA ASP A 31 32.74 4.37 -69.75
C ASP A 31 33.63 3.14 -69.44
N LYS A 32 32.99 1.96 -69.64
CA LYS A 32 33.52 0.62 -70.01
C LYS A 32 34.19 -0.27 -68.94
N GLN A 33 34.04 -1.61 -68.96
CA GLN A 33 33.03 -2.54 -69.56
C GLN A 33 33.22 -3.97 -68.98
N VAL A 34 32.53 -4.99 -69.55
CA VAL A 34 32.75 -6.46 -69.39
C VAL A 34 32.14 -7.14 -68.14
N GLU A 35 30.91 -7.66 -68.33
CA GLU A 35 30.49 -9.09 -68.25
C GLU A 35 30.98 -9.95 -67.06
N ASP A 36 30.12 -10.72 -66.35
CA ASP A 36 29.42 -11.87 -66.95
C ASP A 36 28.07 -12.27 -66.26
N LEU A 37 27.11 -12.76 -67.07
CA LEU A 37 25.75 -13.30 -66.80
C LEU A 37 25.22 -13.93 -68.12
N PRO A 38 24.02 -14.57 -68.24
CA PRO A 38 22.98 -14.94 -67.26
C PRO A 38 22.97 -16.46 -66.91
N LYS A 39 21.96 -17.37 -66.92
CA LYS A 39 20.54 -17.53 -67.39
C LYS A 39 19.74 -18.46 -66.43
N GLU A 40 18.39 -18.43 -66.31
CA GLU A 40 17.27 -18.68 -67.27
C GLU A 40 17.18 -20.20 -67.66
N GLN A 41 16.05 -20.91 -67.67
CA GLN A 41 14.66 -20.56 -68.05
C GLN A 41 13.57 -21.20 -67.14
N ALA A 42 12.30 -20.86 -67.41
CA ALA A 42 11.11 -21.30 -66.67
C ALA A 42 10.08 -22.02 -67.56
N ALA A 43 9.18 -22.80 -66.94
CA ALA A 43 7.91 -23.23 -67.52
C ALA A 43 6.81 -23.37 -66.45
N LYS A 44 5.57 -23.08 -66.83
CA LYS A 44 4.31 -23.33 -66.09
C LYS A 44 3.52 -24.46 -66.83
N PRO A 45 2.24 -24.72 -66.51
CA PRO A 45 1.74 -25.37 -65.30
C PRO A 45 0.84 -26.58 -65.66
N GLU A 46 0.32 -27.33 -64.68
CA GLU A 46 -1.05 -27.86 -64.79
C GLU A 46 -1.65 -28.24 -63.42
N ASN A 47 -2.99 -28.29 -63.38
CA ASN A 47 -3.84 -28.66 -62.25
C ASN A 47 -5.16 -29.15 -62.88
N PRO A 48 -5.74 -30.29 -62.47
CA PRO A 48 -6.88 -30.14 -61.57
C PRO A 48 -7.14 -31.28 -60.57
N SER A 49 -7.71 -30.86 -59.43
CA SER A 49 -8.86 -31.41 -58.71
C SER A 49 -8.94 -32.86 -58.17
N ASP A 50 -9.67 -32.91 -57.05
CA ASP A 50 -10.66 -33.92 -56.63
C ASP A 50 -10.36 -35.00 -55.57
N GLU A 51 -11.40 -35.11 -54.73
CA GLU A 51 -11.88 -36.22 -53.91
C GLU A 51 -11.28 -36.63 -52.53
N LYS A 52 -12.27 -36.91 -51.65
CA LYS A 52 -12.30 -37.91 -50.56
C LYS A 52 -11.56 -37.63 -49.25
N LYS A 53 -12.27 -36.84 -48.43
CA LYS A 53 -12.54 -37.11 -46.99
C LYS A 53 -12.39 -38.60 -46.63
N HIS A 54 -11.52 -38.95 -45.69
CA HIS A 54 -11.57 -40.26 -45.02
C HIS A 54 -11.91 -40.15 -43.53
N ARG A 55 -13.19 -40.39 -43.22
CA ARG A 55 -13.59 -40.87 -41.89
C ARG A 55 -13.00 -42.27 -41.70
N ILE A 56 -12.47 -42.55 -40.50
CA ILE A 56 -12.36 -43.92 -39.98
C ILE A 56 -13.17 -44.01 -38.69
N ARG A 57 -13.92 -45.10 -38.54
CA ARG A 57 -14.89 -45.31 -37.46
C ARG A 57 -14.85 -46.78 -37.04
N LEU A 58 -14.20 -47.07 -35.93
CA LEU A 58 -14.18 -48.39 -35.27
C LEU A 58 -14.46 -48.16 -33.78
N GLY A 59 -15.32 -48.93 -33.10
CA GLY A 59 -16.27 -49.91 -33.61
C GLY A 59 -17.25 -50.30 -32.49
N LYS A 60 -18.54 -50.45 -32.78
CA LYS A 60 -19.52 -50.93 -31.78
C LYS A 60 -19.46 -52.45 -31.69
N LEU A 61 -19.30 -52.98 -30.48
CA LEU A 61 -19.85 -54.30 -30.13
C LEU A 61 -21.25 -54.15 -29.52
N ARG A 62 -21.97 -55.27 -29.42
CA ARG A 62 -23.42 -55.35 -29.18
C ARG A 62 -23.72 -55.99 -27.81
N LYS A 63 -24.92 -55.66 -27.28
CA LYS A 63 -26.00 -56.55 -26.76
C LYS A 63 -25.66 -57.83 -25.95
N THR A 64 -26.48 -58.32 -25.02
CA THR A 64 -27.81 -57.90 -24.50
C THR A 64 -28.15 -58.65 -23.18
N GLU A 65 -29.25 -58.24 -22.52
CA GLU A 65 -30.16 -59.10 -21.71
C GLU A 65 -29.52 -59.71 -20.40
N GLU A 66 -30.23 -60.11 -19.35
CA GLU A 66 -31.68 -60.17 -19.08
C GLU A 66 -32.05 -59.94 -17.57
N THR A 67 -33.33 -60.10 -17.22
CA THR A 67 -34.01 -59.75 -15.96
C THR A 67 -33.85 -60.73 -14.78
N ALA A 68 -33.99 -60.27 -13.51
CA ALA A 68 -34.93 -60.83 -12.50
C ALA A 68 -34.89 -60.16 -11.09
N GLU A 69 -35.86 -59.28 -10.80
CA GLU A 69 -36.91 -59.42 -9.75
C GLU A 69 -36.62 -60.05 -8.35
N LYS A 70 -36.80 -59.29 -7.23
CA LYS A 70 -37.92 -59.44 -6.23
C LYS A 70 -37.83 -58.61 -4.90
N THR A 71 -38.97 -57.97 -4.56
CA THR A 71 -39.58 -57.64 -3.23
C THR A 71 -38.80 -56.97 -2.07
N GLU A 72 -39.12 -55.69 -1.80
CA GLU A 72 -40.02 -55.12 -0.74
C GLU A 72 -40.09 -55.73 0.69
N PRO A 73 -40.57 -54.98 1.74
CA PRO A 73 -41.26 -53.66 1.77
C PRO A 73 -40.49 -52.61 2.66
N GLU A 74 -40.99 -51.61 3.44
CA GLU A 74 -42.32 -51.12 3.91
C GLU A 74 -42.27 -49.64 4.46
N GLU A 75 -43.37 -49.14 5.05
CA GLU A 75 -43.53 -48.02 6.03
C GLU A 75 -43.08 -46.56 5.72
N GLU A 76 -43.65 -45.99 4.65
CA GLU A 76 -44.71 -44.95 4.71
C GLU A 76 -44.72 -43.85 5.83
N LYS A 77 -44.70 -42.54 5.44
CA LYS A 77 -45.82 -41.56 5.67
C LYS A 77 -45.61 -40.10 5.16
N SER A 78 -46.25 -39.82 4.02
CA SER A 78 -47.32 -38.81 3.81
C SER A 78 -47.23 -37.36 4.35
N ALA A 79 -47.14 -36.39 3.41
CA ALA A 79 -48.06 -35.23 3.30
C ALA A 79 -48.02 -34.64 1.86
N LYS A 80 -49.05 -33.91 1.41
CA LYS A 80 -49.22 -33.41 0.03
C LYS A 80 -50.02 -32.10 -0.04
N ALA A 81 -50.02 -31.49 -1.25
CA ALA A 81 -50.98 -30.50 -1.79
C ALA A 81 -50.79 -29.02 -1.38
N SER A 82 -51.12 -28.02 -2.22
CA SER A 82 -51.30 -28.00 -3.69
C SER A 82 -51.32 -26.55 -4.21
N ASN A 83 -50.70 -26.26 -5.36
CA ASN A 83 -50.79 -24.95 -6.01
C ASN A 83 -52.08 -24.78 -6.82
N HIS A 84 -52.70 -23.60 -6.75
CA HIS A 84 -53.74 -23.14 -7.69
C HIS A 84 -53.62 -21.63 -7.95
N HIS A 85 -53.33 -21.27 -9.21
CA HIS A 85 -53.71 -19.98 -9.80
C HIS A 85 -55.25 -19.85 -9.83
N PRO A 86 -55.86 -18.64 -9.79
CA PRO A 86 -56.10 -17.94 -11.06
C PRO A 86 -56.31 -16.40 -11.07
N LYS A 87 -56.24 -15.86 -12.30
CA LYS A 87 -57.03 -14.74 -12.88
C LYS A 87 -56.68 -13.28 -12.56
N VAL A 88 -56.10 -12.66 -13.58
CA VAL A 88 -56.20 -11.23 -13.95
C VAL A 88 -57.67 -10.79 -14.10
N LYS A 89 -57.94 -9.51 -13.80
CA LYS A 89 -59.03 -8.70 -14.38
C LYS A 89 -58.54 -7.27 -14.64
N ASN A 90 -58.72 -6.78 -15.86
CA ASN A 90 -58.62 -5.36 -16.18
C ASN A 90 -59.89 -4.62 -15.73
N ILE A 91 -59.78 -3.30 -15.48
CA ILE A 91 -60.84 -2.29 -15.63
C ILE A 91 -60.17 -0.94 -15.94
N ASP A 92 -60.91 -0.09 -16.65
CA ASP A 92 -60.53 1.08 -17.45
C ASP A 92 -59.47 2.07 -16.91
N GLN A 93 -58.61 2.54 -17.83
CA GLN A 93 -57.92 3.82 -17.75
C GLN A 93 -58.82 4.93 -18.32
N ARG A 94 -58.97 6.07 -17.62
CA ARG A 94 -59.31 7.38 -18.23
C ARG A 94 -58.67 8.55 -17.47
N ASP A 95 -57.80 9.25 -18.18
CA ASP A 95 -57.43 10.67 -18.06
C ASP A 95 -57.66 11.42 -16.74
N ILE A 96 -56.58 11.55 -15.95
CA ILE A 96 -56.20 12.84 -15.38
C ILE A 96 -54.73 13.07 -15.71
N LYS A 97 -54.42 14.13 -16.47
CA LYS A 97 -53.04 14.61 -16.64
C LYS A 97 -52.62 15.38 -15.38
N ASN A 98 -51.48 15.02 -14.80
CA ASN A 98 -50.59 15.97 -14.12
C ASN A 98 -49.16 15.40 -14.10
N SER A 99 -48.18 16.22 -14.45
CA SER A 99 -46.75 15.88 -14.47
C SER A 99 -46.15 15.93 -13.06
N GLY A 100 -45.35 14.92 -12.70
CA GLY A 100 -44.63 14.87 -11.42
C GLY A 100 -44.45 13.49 -10.76
N GLY A 101 -45.03 12.41 -11.30
CA GLY A 101 -45.16 11.13 -10.59
C GLY A 101 -43.98 10.14 -10.65
N ASN A 102 -43.05 10.25 -11.61
CA ASN A 102 -42.19 9.12 -11.99
C ASN A 102 -40.91 8.88 -11.16
N TYR A 103 -40.61 9.70 -10.13
CA TYR A 103 -39.35 9.58 -9.39
C TYR A 103 -39.29 8.46 -8.34
N PHE A 104 -40.41 7.79 -8.02
CA PHE A 104 -40.48 6.82 -6.92
C PHE A 104 -40.48 5.34 -7.30
N GLU A 105 -40.76 4.96 -8.55
CA GLU A 105 -40.85 3.54 -8.94
C GLU A 105 -39.49 2.85 -9.12
N HIS A 106 -38.39 3.60 -9.25
CA HIS A 106 -37.03 3.03 -9.30
C HIS A 106 -36.44 2.68 -7.92
N LEU A 107 -37.06 3.08 -6.80
CA LEU A 107 -36.53 2.90 -5.43
C LEU A 107 -36.77 1.51 -4.83
N GLN A 108 -36.90 0.46 -5.66
CA GLN A 108 -37.06 -0.94 -5.21
C GLN A 108 -36.11 -1.95 -5.88
N GLY A 109 -34.99 -1.49 -6.45
CA GLY A 109 -33.90 -2.37 -6.87
C GLY A 109 -33.05 -2.83 -5.66
N GLU A 110 -33.39 -3.98 -5.07
CA GLU A 110 -32.66 -4.52 -3.90
C GLU A 110 -31.26 -5.05 -4.24
N VAL A 111 -30.27 -4.15 -4.31
CA VAL A 111 -28.85 -4.53 -4.25
C VAL A 111 -28.46 -4.78 -2.80
N HIS A 112 -28.62 -6.01 -2.33
CA HIS A 112 -28.18 -6.44 -1.00
C HIS A 112 -26.64 -6.46 -0.84
N LEU A 113 -26.02 -5.28 -0.71
CA LEU A 113 -24.69 -5.17 -0.13
C LEU A 113 -24.79 -5.51 1.37
N ASN A 114 -24.44 -6.76 1.67
CA ASN A 114 -24.71 -7.40 2.96
C ASN A 114 -23.76 -6.92 4.07
N TYR A 115 -23.90 -5.66 4.47
CA TYR A 115 -23.23 -5.09 5.64
C TYR A 115 -23.77 -5.72 6.92
N ASN A 116 -23.20 -6.87 7.27
CA ASN A 116 -23.24 -7.39 8.63
C ASN A 116 -22.44 -6.45 9.55
N SER A 117 -23.06 -5.34 9.96
CA SER A 117 -22.63 -4.53 11.10
C SER A 117 -22.89 -5.29 12.41
N SER A 118 -22.23 -6.45 12.55
CA SER A 118 -22.06 -7.07 13.86
C SER A 118 -21.36 -6.04 14.74
N GLU A 119 -22.01 -5.60 15.81
CA GLU A 119 -21.37 -4.78 16.84
C GLU A 119 -20.23 -5.59 17.46
N LYS A 120 -19.03 -5.40 16.92
CA LYS A 120 -17.79 -5.96 17.48
C LYS A 120 -17.49 -5.16 18.74
N THR A 121 -18.11 -5.58 19.84
CA THR A 121 -17.72 -5.19 21.19
C THR A 121 -16.19 -5.30 21.29
N PHE A 122 -15.53 -4.19 21.61
CA PHE A 122 -14.09 -4.14 21.63
C PHE A 122 -13.56 -5.15 22.66
N LYS A 123 -12.90 -6.19 22.17
CA LYS A 123 -12.17 -7.13 23.02
C LYS A 123 -10.77 -6.54 23.25
N ASP A 124 -10.56 -6.11 24.50
CA ASP A 124 -9.25 -5.69 25.02
C ASP A 124 -8.17 -6.70 24.59
N PRO A 125 -7.17 -6.28 23.78
CA PRO A 125 -6.12 -7.13 23.25
C PRO A 125 -4.95 -7.30 24.23
N THR A 126 -4.99 -6.66 25.39
CA THR A 126 -3.87 -6.55 26.33
C THR A 126 -4.01 -7.51 27.51
N ASP A 127 -2.88 -8.05 27.97
CA ASP A 127 -2.80 -8.86 29.18
C ASP A 127 -2.32 -8.01 30.37
N VAL A 128 -2.44 -8.52 31.60
CA VAL A 128 -1.78 -7.92 32.77
C VAL A 128 -0.28 -8.15 32.66
N LEU A 129 0.53 -7.13 32.95
CA LEU A 129 1.99 -7.25 32.88
C LEU A 129 2.48 -8.27 33.92
N SER A 130 3.27 -9.25 33.47
CA SER A 130 3.88 -10.26 34.32
C SER A 130 5.06 -9.70 35.12
N SER A 131 5.53 -10.43 36.14
CA SER A 131 6.78 -10.10 36.83
C SER A 131 7.98 -10.14 35.88
N LYS A 132 8.98 -9.27 36.10
CA LYS A 132 10.21 -9.17 35.29
C LYS A 132 10.83 -10.56 34.99
N PRO A 133 10.98 -10.96 33.71
CA PRO A 133 11.59 -12.24 33.34
C PRO A 133 13.02 -12.41 33.87
N SER A 134 13.31 -13.59 34.43
CA SER A 134 14.65 -13.94 34.90
C SER A 134 15.64 -14.07 33.73
N GLY A 135 16.75 -13.32 33.80
CA GLY A 135 17.80 -13.35 32.76
C GLY A 135 17.74 -12.21 31.74
N LEU A 136 16.94 -11.17 31.99
CA LEU A 136 17.07 -9.89 31.26
C LEU A 136 18.34 -9.12 31.69
N PRO A 137 18.96 -8.34 30.78
CA PRO A 137 20.14 -7.52 31.09
C PRO A 137 19.82 -6.37 32.05
N ILE A 138 20.75 -6.00 32.92
CA ILE A 138 20.56 -4.86 33.86
C ILE A 138 20.69 -3.55 33.08
N PHE A 139 19.72 -2.63 33.23
CA PHE A 139 19.79 -1.30 32.62
C PHE A 139 20.12 -0.23 33.67
N GLU A 140 21.36 0.25 33.67
CA GLU A 140 21.90 1.08 34.76
C GLU A 140 21.42 2.55 34.74
N ASN A 141 21.01 3.09 33.59
CA ASN A 141 20.74 4.52 33.41
C ASN A 141 19.25 4.85 33.31
N LEU A 142 18.47 4.55 34.36
CA LEU A 142 17.02 4.79 34.40
C LEU A 142 16.65 6.28 34.26
N THR A 143 17.55 7.22 34.59
CA THR A 143 17.28 8.66 34.43
C THR A 143 17.06 9.06 32.97
N LEU A 144 17.50 8.24 32.01
CA LEU A 144 17.33 8.47 30.57
C LEU A 144 15.89 8.20 30.08
N LEU A 145 15.03 7.60 30.90
CA LEU A 145 13.61 7.35 30.59
C LEU A 145 12.66 8.44 31.12
N GLY A 146 13.17 9.43 31.84
CA GLY A 146 12.35 10.40 32.59
C GLY A 146 11.72 9.78 33.85
N ASP A 147 10.96 10.60 34.57
CA ASP A 147 10.14 10.17 35.71
C ASP A 147 8.69 9.86 35.28
N LEU A 148 7.83 9.52 36.25
CA LEU A 148 6.42 9.24 35.98
C LEU A 148 5.66 10.49 35.49
N ASP A 149 6.09 11.69 35.87
CA ASP A 149 5.39 12.93 35.53
C ASP A 149 5.66 13.34 34.08
N PHE A 150 6.89 13.15 33.57
CA PHE A 150 7.17 13.20 32.13
C PHE A 150 6.24 12.27 31.33
N ALA A 151 6.08 11.01 31.76
CA ALA A 151 5.19 10.06 31.09
C ALA A 151 3.69 10.43 31.20
N ARG A 152 3.28 11.14 32.26
CA ARG A 152 1.93 11.71 32.44
C ARG A 152 1.68 12.95 31.59
N GLU A 153 2.69 13.78 31.34
CA GLU A 153 2.59 14.94 30.46
C GLU A 153 2.52 14.52 28.99
N GLU A 154 3.29 13.52 28.58
CA GLU A 154 3.42 13.12 27.18
C GLU A 154 2.47 12.00 26.73
N ARG A 155 2.00 11.15 27.66
CA ARG A 155 1.02 10.05 27.46
C ARG A 155 1.44 8.91 26.53
N VAL A 156 2.32 9.14 25.57
CA VAL A 156 2.87 8.15 24.65
C VAL A 156 4.38 8.39 24.60
N VAL A 157 5.17 7.37 24.97
CA VAL A 157 6.64 7.43 24.88
C VAL A 157 7.13 6.27 24.04
N VAL A 158 7.97 6.56 23.04
CA VAL A 158 8.53 5.58 22.12
C VAL A 158 9.95 5.24 22.56
N LEU A 159 10.18 3.99 22.94
CA LEU A 159 11.46 3.49 23.43
C LEU A 159 12.08 2.56 22.40
N SER A 160 13.32 2.81 22.01
CA SER A 160 14.00 1.99 21.00
C SER A 160 15.40 1.53 21.37
N CYS A 161 15.74 0.34 20.92
CA CYS A 161 17.09 -0.22 20.99
C CYS A 161 17.26 -1.24 19.86
N GLN A 162 18.50 -1.68 19.63
CA GLN A 162 18.78 -2.83 18.77
C GLN A 162 18.54 -4.16 19.49
N ASP A 163 18.74 -4.22 20.82
CA ASP A 163 18.39 -5.36 21.66
C ASP A 163 17.02 -5.15 22.33
N HIS A 164 16.06 -6.03 22.01
CA HIS A 164 14.68 -5.98 22.54
C HIS A 164 14.59 -6.36 24.03
N ASN A 165 15.43 -7.28 24.50
CA ASN A 165 15.46 -7.68 25.90
C ASN A 165 15.94 -6.51 26.78
N LEU A 166 16.82 -5.65 26.26
CA LEU A 166 17.28 -4.46 26.96
C LEU A 166 16.18 -3.39 27.08
N ILE A 167 15.39 -3.12 26.03
CA ILE A 167 14.22 -2.21 26.14
C ILE A 167 13.25 -2.76 27.18
N LEU A 168 12.92 -4.05 27.08
CA LEU A 168 11.99 -4.71 27.99
C LEU A 168 12.47 -4.65 29.44
N SER A 169 13.77 -4.88 29.68
CA SER A 169 14.37 -4.78 31.02
C SER A 169 14.32 -3.34 31.56
N ALA A 170 14.72 -2.36 30.75
CA ALA A 170 14.69 -0.94 31.12
C ALA A 170 13.26 -0.48 31.49
N VAL A 171 12.23 -1.00 30.81
CA VAL A 171 10.83 -0.72 31.14
C VAL A 171 10.37 -1.41 32.41
N TYR A 172 10.79 -2.66 32.68
CA TYR A 172 10.53 -3.28 33.99
C TYR A 172 11.21 -2.50 35.13
N ASP A 173 12.49 -2.17 34.98
CA ASP A 173 13.25 -1.40 35.97
C ASP A 173 12.65 0.00 36.18
N TRP A 174 12.14 0.65 35.13
CA TRP A 174 11.41 1.92 35.24
C TRP A 174 10.06 1.76 35.93
N LEU A 175 9.25 0.76 35.55
CA LEU A 175 7.93 0.52 36.15
C LEU A 175 7.99 0.11 37.62
N GLU A 176 9.10 -0.48 38.08
CA GLU A 176 9.36 -0.78 39.48
C GLU A 176 9.81 0.48 40.27
N ASN A 177 10.51 1.42 39.65
CA ASN A 177 11.00 2.64 40.31
C ASN A 177 10.05 3.85 40.22
N ALA A 178 9.26 3.98 39.15
CA ALA A 178 8.41 5.12 38.86
C ALA A 178 7.02 5.02 39.52
N ASP A 179 6.46 3.81 39.62
CA ASP A 179 5.17 3.54 40.27
C ASP A 179 5.36 2.51 41.40
N GLN A 180 6.03 2.98 42.47
CA GLN A 180 6.32 2.20 43.69
C GLN A 180 5.08 1.98 44.56
N GLU A 181 4.12 2.90 44.50
CA GLU A 181 2.86 2.80 45.25
C GLU A 181 1.84 1.86 44.59
N GLY A 182 2.06 1.47 43.32
CA GLY A 182 1.22 0.54 42.57
C GLY A 182 -0.12 1.14 42.14
N VAL A 183 -0.12 2.43 41.81
CA VAL A 183 -1.30 3.24 41.46
C VAL A 183 -1.86 2.83 40.09
N TYR A 184 -1.00 2.49 39.13
CA TYR A 184 -1.39 2.20 37.75
C TYR A 184 -1.60 0.70 37.51
N GLU A 185 -2.66 0.33 36.77
CA GLU A 185 -2.79 -1.03 36.23
C GLU A 185 -1.74 -1.24 35.12
N LYS A 186 -0.69 -1.99 35.43
CA LYS A 186 0.40 -2.30 34.48
C LYS A 186 -0.05 -3.43 33.55
N ARG A 187 -0.17 -3.13 32.25
CA ARG A 187 -0.67 -4.04 31.19
C ARG A 187 0.29 -4.10 30.02
N MET A 188 0.19 -5.17 29.21
CA MET A 188 1.03 -5.34 28.02
C MET A 188 0.24 -5.84 26.80
N LEU A 189 0.43 -5.17 25.66
CA LEU A 189 -0.03 -5.62 24.35
C LEU A 189 1.06 -6.46 23.68
N TYR A 190 0.86 -7.78 23.69
CA TYR A 190 1.64 -8.71 22.88
C TYR A 190 0.97 -8.95 21.52
N PHE A 191 1.73 -8.84 20.44
CA PHE A 191 1.27 -9.22 19.10
C PHE A 191 1.41 -10.74 18.91
N SER A 192 0.50 -11.48 19.54
CA SER A 192 0.27 -12.91 19.32
C SER A 192 -0.13 -13.20 17.85
N PRO A 193 -0.10 -14.46 17.38
CA PRO A 193 -0.57 -14.84 16.03
C PRO A 193 -2.04 -14.54 15.73
N GLU A 194 -2.83 -14.13 16.74
CA GLU A 194 -4.18 -13.58 16.58
C GLU A 194 -4.14 -12.05 16.44
N ASN A 195 -3.45 -11.35 17.36
CA ASN A 195 -3.30 -9.89 17.33
C ASN A 195 -2.53 -9.41 16.07
N LEU A 196 -1.57 -10.19 15.54
CA LEU A 196 -0.89 -9.90 14.26
C LEU A 196 -1.82 -9.91 13.04
N LYS A 197 -3.01 -10.53 13.14
CA LYS A 197 -4.01 -10.56 12.05
C LYS A 197 -5.05 -9.44 12.19
N ARG A 198 -5.09 -8.75 13.33
CA ARG A 198 -6.01 -7.65 13.61
C ARG A 198 -5.50 -6.34 12.97
N LYS A 199 -5.97 -6.05 11.75
CA LYS A 199 -5.74 -4.75 11.08
C LYS A 199 -6.39 -3.56 11.82
N ASP A 200 -7.22 -3.83 12.82
CA ASP A 200 -7.83 -2.85 13.71
C ASP A 200 -6.92 -2.42 14.88
N LEU A 201 -5.78 -3.07 15.14
CA LEU A 201 -4.88 -2.67 16.23
C LEU A 201 -3.92 -1.55 15.82
N TYR A 202 -4.29 -0.32 16.16
CA TYR A 202 -3.50 0.91 16.03
C TYR A 202 -3.65 1.81 17.28
N LEU A 203 -2.75 2.78 17.46
CA LEU A 203 -2.64 3.61 18.66
C LEU A 203 -3.93 4.41 18.97
N ASP A 204 -4.55 5.02 17.96
CA ASP A 204 -5.81 5.77 18.17
C ASP A 204 -6.99 4.87 18.58
N LEU A 205 -6.98 3.56 18.28
CA LEU A 205 -7.97 2.62 18.84
C LEU A 205 -7.70 2.39 20.33
N LEU A 206 -6.44 2.17 20.72
CA LEU A 206 -6.07 2.06 22.15
C LEU A 206 -6.43 3.32 22.94
N ALA A 207 -6.27 4.50 22.34
CA ALA A 207 -6.71 5.76 22.92
C ALA A 207 -8.24 5.92 22.94
N SER A 208 -8.98 5.37 21.97
CA SER A 208 -10.44 5.51 21.84
C SER A 208 -11.23 4.54 22.71
N GLU A 209 -10.72 3.34 22.97
CA GLU A 209 -11.41 2.26 23.71
C GLU A 209 -11.08 2.23 25.21
N LYS A 210 -11.75 1.38 26.00
CA LYS A 210 -11.31 1.09 27.38
C LYS A 210 -10.38 -0.14 27.40
N ILE A 211 -9.18 0.07 27.95
CA ILE A 211 -8.18 -0.96 28.23
C ILE A 211 -8.18 -1.22 29.74
N GLY A 212 -8.04 -2.48 30.15
CA GLY A 212 -7.99 -2.82 31.58
C GLY A 212 -9.30 -2.63 32.33
N LYS A 213 -9.20 -2.66 33.67
CA LYS A 213 -10.36 -2.58 34.57
C LYS A 213 -10.35 -1.29 35.38
N ASN A 214 -9.18 -0.85 35.82
CA ASN A 214 -9.01 0.34 36.65
C ASN A 214 -9.27 1.65 35.85
N GLU A 215 -9.08 2.78 36.51
CA GLU A 215 -9.22 4.14 35.94
C GLU A 215 -7.86 4.75 35.53
N GLN A 216 -6.76 4.14 35.95
CA GLN A 216 -5.38 4.57 35.70
C GLN A 216 -4.59 3.36 35.18
N VAL A 217 -3.99 3.46 33.98
CA VAL A 217 -3.41 2.32 33.25
C VAL A 217 -2.08 2.69 32.60
N ILE A 218 -1.04 1.86 32.76
CA ILE A 218 0.18 1.94 31.93
C ILE A 218 0.18 0.72 30.99
N CYS A 219 0.07 0.97 29.70
CA CYS A 219 0.04 -0.03 28.64
C CYS A 219 1.39 -0.09 27.90
N VAL A 220 2.17 -1.14 28.16
CA VAL A 220 3.39 -1.44 27.40
C VAL A 220 2.99 -2.09 26.07
N VAL A 221 3.54 -1.64 24.94
CA VAL A 221 3.23 -2.19 23.60
C VAL A 221 4.50 -2.67 22.93
N ASP A 222 4.58 -3.97 22.68
CA ASP A 222 5.68 -4.62 21.96
C ASP A 222 5.47 -4.50 20.44
N VAL A 223 5.89 -3.39 19.83
CA VAL A 223 5.47 -2.98 18.48
C VAL A 223 6.05 -3.91 17.40
N LYS A 224 5.24 -4.89 17.00
CA LYS A 224 5.55 -5.89 15.96
C LYS A 224 4.55 -5.90 14.79
N SER A 225 3.43 -5.19 14.90
CA SER A 225 2.52 -4.95 13.77
C SER A 225 2.93 -3.71 12.97
N GLN A 226 3.02 -3.84 11.65
CA GLN A 226 3.23 -2.72 10.73
C GLN A 226 2.15 -1.64 10.92
N THR A 227 0.87 -2.02 10.98
CA THR A 227 -0.24 -1.06 11.15
C THR A 227 -0.23 -0.33 12.49
N PHE A 228 0.36 -0.94 13.53
CA PHE A 228 0.57 -0.23 14.80
C PHE A 228 1.76 0.74 14.70
N LEU A 229 2.86 0.33 14.06
CA LEU A 229 4.03 1.17 13.83
C LEU A 229 3.69 2.39 12.96
N GLU A 230 2.94 2.19 11.87
CA GLU A 230 2.38 3.25 11.02
C GLU A 230 1.60 4.29 11.85
N SER A 231 0.83 3.84 12.86
CA SER A 231 0.04 4.73 13.72
C SER A 231 0.83 5.54 14.76
N LEU A 232 2.16 5.38 14.82
CA LEU A 232 3.06 6.29 15.55
C LEU A 232 3.45 7.52 14.72
N PHE A 233 3.43 7.41 13.38
CA PHE A 233 3.80 8.48 12.46
C PHE A 233 2.53 9.19 11.96
N VAL A 234 1.95 10.01 12.85
CA VAL A 234 0.81 10.89 12.56
C VAL A 234 1.25 12.35 12.60
N ASP A 235 0.48 13.25 11.98
CA ASP A 235 0.73 14.70 12.15
C ASP A 235 0.41 15.17 13.58
N ASN A 236 0.92 16.35 13.93
CA ASN A 236 0.69 17.00 15.22
C ASN A 236 -0.79 17.03 15.67
N TRP A 237 -1.75 17.12 14.74
CA TRP A 237 -3.18 17.10 15.10
C TRP A 237 -3.62 15.70 15.53
N GLY A 238 -3.15 14.65 14.84
CA GLY A 238 -3.27 13.26 15.27
C GLY A 238 -2.61 13.02 16.63
N THR A 239 -1.37 13.50 16.82
CA THR A 239 -0.61 13.40 18.07
C THR A 239 -1.38 14.01 19.25
N THR A 240 -1.80 15.28 19.13
CA THR A 240 -2.59 15.96 20.17
C THR A 240 -3.92 15.23 20.44
N ARG A 241 -4.65 14.80 19.40
CA ARG A 241 -5.91 14.06 19.56
C ARG A 241 -5.74 12.74 20.32
N ILE A 242 -4.66 12.01 20.06
CA ILE A 242 -4.32 10.76 20.75
C ILE A 242 -3.92 11.04 22.20
N GLN A 243 -3.05 12.04 22.44
CA GLN A 243 -2.68 12.45 23.79
C GLN A 243 -3.92 12.84 24.61
N ASP A 244 -4.81 13.68 24.09
CA ASP A 244 -6.00 14.16 24.83
C ASP A 244 -6.98 13.02 25.19
N LYS A 245 -7.20 12.07 24.26
CA LYS A 245 -7.97 10.85 24.55
C LYS A 245 -7.35 10.01 25.68
N LEU A 246 -6.01 9.95 25.76
CA LEU A 246 -5.28 9.25 26.81
C LEU A 246 -5.26 10.05 28.14
N ARG A 247 -5.17 11.39 28.10
CA ARG A 247 -5.31 12.29 29.26
C ARG A 247 -6.68 12.10 29.93
N GLN A 248 -7.76 12.03 29.14
CA GLN A 248 -9.14 11.84 29.61
C GLN A 248 -9.38 10.49 30.34
N LYS A 249 -8.47 9.52 30.19
CA LYS A 249 -8.58 8.16 30.73
C LYS A 249 -7.42 7.78 31.68
N ASP A 250 -6.67 8.77 32.13
CA ASP A 250 -5.35 8.66 32.79
C ASP A 250 -4.51 7.44 32.33
N THR A 251 -4.46 7.24 31.01
CA THR A 251 -3.72 6.14 30.38
C THR A 251 -2.36 6.65 29.91
N ILE A 252 -1.33 5.80 30.03
CA ILE A 252 0.02 6.03 29.52
C ILE A 252 0.39 4.84 28.62
N VAL A 253 1.02 5.10 27.47
CA VAL A 253 1.43 4.07 26.50
C VAL A 253 2.94 4.09 26.31
N LEU A 254 3.60 2.96 26.54
CA LEU A 254 5.05 2.78 26.34
C LEU A 254 5.28 1.88 25.12
N CYS A 255 5.63 2.47 23.98
CA CYS A 255 5.83 1.76 22.72
C CYS A 255 7.27 1.25 22.59
N LEU A 256 7.47 -0.07 22.67
CA LEU A 256 8.77 -0.71 22.52
C LEU A 256 8.99 -1.04 21.05
N VAL A 257 9.96 -0.41 20.41
CA VAL A 257 10.22 -0.54 18.97
C VAL A 257 11.69 -0.90 18.74
N SER A 258 11.99 -1.78 17.78
CA SER A 258 13.38 -1.95 17.37
C SER A 258 13.87 -0.66 16.71
N SER A 259 15.06 -0.16 17.09
CA SER A 259 15.67 1.02 16.45
C SER A 259 15.82 0.84 14.93
N LYS A 260 15.96 -0.40 14.44
CA LYS A 260 15.92 -0.73 13.01
C LYS A 260 14.56 -0.41 12.38
N LEU A 261 13.46 -0.71 13.06
CA LEU A 261 12.11 -0.43 12.55
C LEU A 261 11.83 1.07 12.49
N ILE A 262 12.22 1.84 13.51
CA ILE A 262 12.08 3.31 13.47
C ILE A 262 12.91 3.89 12.32
N LYS A 263 14.20 3.56 12.24
CA LYS A 263 15.09 4.12 11.20
C LYS A 263 14.72 3.67 9.79
N ASN A 264 14.13 2.48 9.61
CA ASN A 264 13.48 2.12 8.35
C ASN A 264 12.27 3.03 8.07
N PHE A 265 11.36 3.27 9.01
CA PHE A 265 10.18 4.11 8.76
C PHE A 265 10.51 5.58 8.50
N ASP A 266 11.40 6.17 9.31
CA ASP A 266 11.88 7.54 9.23
C ASP A 266 12.64 7.84 7.92
N LEU A 267 13.34 6.83 7.36
CA LEU A 267 14.05 6.95 6.08
C LEU A 267 13.25 6.49 4.85
N GLN A 268 12.17 5.71 5.00
CA GLN A 268 11.52 5.01 3.89
C GLN A 268 10.00 5.23 3.77
N LEU A 269 9.26 5.48 4.87
CA LEU A 269 7.80 5.31 4.89
C LEU A 269 6.96 6.51 5.37
N THR A 270 7.53 7.56 5.97
CA THR A 270 6.80 8.82 6.24
C THR A 270 7.67 10.06 6.11
N LYS A 271 7.23 11.06 5.32
CA LYS A 271 7.78 12.44 5.34
C LYS A 271 7.31 13.25 6.57
N GLN A 272 6.82 12.56 7.59
CA GLN A 272 6.37 13.12 8.86
C GLN A 272 7.32 12.60 9.93
N PRO A 273 7.90 13.47 10.78
CA PRO A 273 8.77 13.02 11.86
C PRO A 273 7.93 12.26 12.90
N LEU A 274 8.61 11.53 13.78
CA LEU A 274 7.97 10.92 14.94
C LEU A 274 7.69 12.02 15.98
N GLU A 275 6.48 12.60 15.92
CA GLU A 275 6.05 13.71 16.82
C GLU A 275 5.84 13.26 18.29
N PHE A 276 5.81 11.96 18.57
CA PHE A 276 5.82 11.43 19.94
C PHE A 276 7.25 11.36 20.50
N PRO A 277 7.48 11.67 21.79
CA PRO A 277 8.81 11.59 22.40
C PRO A 277 9.50 10.24 22.18
N HIS A 278 10.67 10.29 21.55
CA HIS A 278 11.47 9.13 21.17
C HIS A 278 12.79 9.08 21.96
N ILE A 279 13.05 7.93 22.58
CA ILE A 279 14.24 7.67 23.40
C ILE A 279 14.96 6.43 22.86
N GLU A 280 16.12 6.63 22.20
CA GLU A 280 17.00 5.53 21.80
C GLU A 280 17.95 5.15 22.97
N LEU A 281 17.82 3.93 23.46
CA LEU A 281 18.55 3.42 24.63
C LEU A 281 19.96 2.94 24.25
N PRO A 282 21.02 3.38 24.95
CA PRO A 282 22.39 2.96 24.64
C PRO A 282 22.64 1.51 25.08
N PHE A 283 22.91 0.62 24.12
CA PHE A 283 23.06 -0.81 24.41
C PHE A 283 24.41 -1.20 25.03
N LEU A 284 25.50 -0.53 24.63
CA LEU A 284 26.86 -1.04 24.80
C LEU A 284 27.23 -1.28 26.28
N ASN A 285 26.93 -0.34 27.17
CA ASN A 285 27.30 -0.44 28.59
C ASN A 285 26.58 -1.62 29.26
N SER A 286 25.25 -1.62 29.15
CA SER A 286 24.36 -2.58 29.80
C SER A 286 24.59 -4.01 29.32
N LEU A 287 24.85 -4.22 28.02
CA LEU A 287 25.16 -5.56 27.49
C LEU A 287 26.59 -6.00 27.85
N LEU A 288 27.57 -5.10 27.90
CA LEU A 288 28.91 -5.45 28.41
C LEU A 288 28.84 -5.86 29.89
N VAL A 289 28.15 -5.10 30.75
CA VAL A 289 27.98 -5.42 32.18
C VAL A 289 27.16 -6.69 32.42
N HIS A 290 26.21 -7.02 31.52
CA HIS A 290 25.43 -8.25 31.64
C HIS A 290 26.20 -9.52 31.23
N TYR A 291 26.99 -9.46 30.16
CA TYR A 291 27.67 -10.63 29.60
C TYR A 291 29.13 -10.81 30.05
N TRP A 292 29.83 -9.74 30.48
CA TRP A 292 31.18 -9.78 31.04
C TRP A 292 31.16 -9.45 32.54
N SER A 293 32.02 -10.10 33.32
CA SER A 293 32.22 -9.79 34.74
C SER A 293 33.70 -9.65 35.09
N GLY A 294 34.24 -8.42 35.01
CA GLY A 294 35.64 -8.14 35.33
C GLY A 294 36.07 -6.68 35.13
N GLU A 295 37.24 -6.34 35.67
CA GLU A 295 37.79 -4.97 35.71
C GLU A 295 38.06 -4.34 34.33
N ASN A 296 38.08 -5.15 33.26
CA ASN A 296 38.39 -4.73 31.89
C ASN A 296 37.20 -4.11 31.13
N ILE A 297 35.97 -4.07 31.67
CA ILE A 297 34.79 -3.55 30.95
C ILE A 297 35.02 -2.12 30.43
N SER A 298 35.59 -1.23 31.26
CA SER A 298 35.91 0.14 30.88
C SER A 298 36.92 0.22 29.73
N TYR A 299 37.94 -0.65 29.73
CA TYR A 299 38.93 -0.73 28.66
C TYR A 299 38.31 -1.25 27.35
N ILE A 300 37.50 -2.32 27.43
CA ILE A 300 36.78 -2.90 26.28
C ILE A 300 35.89 -1.83 25.63
N LYS A 301 35.11 -1.10 26.44
CA LYS A 301 34.27 0.01 25.97
C LYS A 301 35.10 1.09 25.27
N GLU A 302 36.18 1.56 25.91
CA GLU A 302 37.04 2.61 25.36
C GLU A 302 37.68 2.20 24.02
N GLN A 303 38.12 0.94 23.88
CA GLN A 303 38.64 0.43 22.61
C GLN A 303 37.56 0.29 21.54
N LEU A 304 36.37 -0.21 21.89
CA LEU A 304 35.26 -0.33 20.94
C LEU A 304 34.80 1.03 20.42
N GLU A 305 34.69 2.05 21.29
CA GLU A 305 34.37 3.42 20.87
C GLU A 305 35.48 4.03 19.98
N LYS A 306 36.76 3.89 20.37
CA LYS A 306 37.91 4.32 19.53
C LYS A 306 37.95 3.62 18.17
N GLN A 307 37.61 2.34 18.11
CA GLN A 307 37.60 1.57 16.87
C GLN A 307 36.35 1.83 16.01
N ARG A 308 35.19 2.11 16.63
CA ARG A 308 33.98 2.58 15.94
C ARG A 308 34.23 3.90 15.21
N GLN A 309 34.87 4.87 15.86
CA GLN A 309 35.26 6.15 15.23
C GLN A 309 36.21 5.96 14.03
N LYS A 310 37.04 4.90 14.04
CA LYS A 310 37.89 4.48 12.91
C LYS A 310 37.16 3.65 11.83
N LYS A 311 35.83 3.52 11.91
CA LYS A 311 34.95 2.72 11.03
C LYS A 311 35.23 1.20 11.00
N LEU A 312 35.88 0.67 12.05
CA LEU A 312 36.28 -0.75 12.13
C LEU A 312 35.13 -1.68 12.56
N TRP A 313 34.13 -1.14 13.23
CA TRP A 313 32.92 -1.85 13.67
C TRP A 313 31.69 -1.39 12.89
N GLY A 314 31.88 -1.01 11.63
CA GLY A 314 30.82 -0.47 10.77
C GLY A 314 30.79 1.05 10.71
N ASN A 315 29.67 1.61 10.24
CA ASN A 315 29.45 3.04 10.18
C ASN A 315 29.38 3.64 11.62
N PRO A 316 30.25 4.59 12.01
CA PRO A 316 30.23 5.19 13.36
C PRO A 316 28.89 5.80 13.73
N ASP A 317 28.17 6.34 12.75
CA ASP A 317 26.89 7.04 12.95
C ASP A 317 25.69 6.07 13.05
N SER A 318 25.91 4.76 12.93
CA SER A 318 24.87 3.73 12.96
C SER A 318 25.04 2.75 14.12
N GLU A 319 24.25 2.95 15.18
CA GLU A 319 24.08 1.95 16.25
C GLU A 319 23.64 0.58 15.72
N GLN A 320 22.94 0.53 14.58
CA GLN A 320 22.48 -0.73 13.98
C GLN A 320 23.65 -1.55 13.42
N ASP A 321 24.55 -0.91 12.67
CA ASP A 321 25.71 -1.59 12.07
C ASP A 321 26.71 -1.98 13.16
N PHE A 322 26.91 -1.08 14.14
CA PHE A 322 27.72 -1.33 15.33
C PHE A 322 27.18 -2.51 16.17
N TYR A 323 25.87 -2.56 16.43
CA TYR A 323 25.24 -3.69 17.11
C TYR A 323 25.33 -4.97 16.29
N ALA A 324 25.05 -4.94 14.98
CA ALA A 324 25.13 -6.14 14.13
C ALA A 324 26.54 -6.75 14.11
N LYS A 325 27.58 -5.92 14.17
CA LYS A 325 28.99 -6.33 14.21
C LYS A 325 29.49 -6.72 15.62
N LEU A 326 28.74 -6.40 16.70
CA LEU A 326 29.02 -6.83 18.08
C LEU A 326 28.16 -8.00 18.59
N GLY A 327 26.92 -8.13 18.09
CA GLY A 327 25.91 -9.14 18.48
C GLY A 327 26.45 -10.57 18.67
N PRO A 328 27.22 -11.12 17.71
CA PRO A 328 27.78 -12.48 17.81
C PRO A 328 28.75 -12.68 18.99
N PHE A 329 29.41 -11.61 19.46
CA PHE A 329 30.39 -11.68 20.54
C PHE A 329 29.73 -11.78 21.92
N PHE A 330 28.62 -11.08 22.16
CA PHE A 330 27.81 -11.25 23.39
C PHE A 330 27.34 -12.71 23.58
N SER A 331 27.18 -13.46 22.49
CA SER A 331 26.75 -14.87 22.52
C SER A 331 27.90 -15.90 22.67
N SER A 332 29.16 -15.48 22.59
CA SER A 332 30.32 -16.40 22.47
C SER A 332 31.40 -16.27 23.55
N GLY A 333 31.24 -15.36 24.51
CA GLY A 333 32.06 -15.28 25.72
C GLY A 333 33.42 -14.59 25.52
N ASP A 334 34.09 -14.34 26.65
CA ASP A 334 35.04 -13.23 26.82
C ASP A 334 36.20 -13.19 25.84
N THR A 335 36.75 -14.34 25.47
CA THR A 335 37.97 -14.45 24.66
C THR A 335 37.75 -14.14 23.19
N SER A 336 36.52 -14.23 22.68
CA SER A 336 36.20 -13.96 21.28
C SER A 336 36.27 -12.46 20.95
N LEU A 337 35.68 -11.61 21.81
CA LEU A 337 35.62 -10.16 21.64
C LEU A 337 37.00 -9.53 21.71
N MET A 338 37.82 -9.93 22.70
CA MET A 338 39.17 -9.41 22.87
C MET A 338 40.04 -9.67 21.64
N GLN A 339 40.00 -10.88 21.07
CA GLN A 339 40.73 -11.20 19.84
C GLN A 339 40.24 -10.39 18.63
N ALA A 340 38.94 -10.06 18.56
CA ALA A 340 38.38 -9.22 17.50
C ALA A 340 38.81 -7.74 17.63
N ILE A 341 38.88 -7.22 18.86
CA ILE A 341 39.43 -5.90 19.17
C ILE A 341 40.91 -5.84 18.80
N GLU A 342 41.71 -6.84 19.22
CA GLU A 342 43.15 -6.90 18.92
C GLU A 342 43.43 -6.91 17.41
N LYS A 343 42.74 -7.76 16.65
CA LYS A 343 42.86 -7.86 15.19
C LYS A 343 42.49 -6.57 14.45
N ARG A 344 41.64 -5.72 15.02
CA ARG A 344 41.15 -4.47 14.40
C ARG A 344 41.97 -3.24 14.79
N ASN A 345 43.03 -3.35 15.59
CA ASN A 345 43.80 -2.18 16.03
C ASN A 345 44.50 -1.40 14.89
N ASP A 346 44.88 -2.06 13.79
CA ASP A 346 45.41 -1.42 12.58
C ASP A 346 44.37 -1.41 11.45
N VAL A 347 43.96 -0.20 11.05
CA VAL A 347 42.99 0.04 9.97
C VAL A 347 43.55 -0.34 8.60
N GLN A 348 44.83 -0.08 8.32
CA GLN A 348 45.41 -0.33 7.00
C GLN A 348 45.60 -1.82 6.78
N THR A 349 46.12 -2.54 7.78
CA THR A 349 46.23 -4.00 7.73
C THR A 349 44.84 -4.65 7.67
N TYR A 350 43.88 -4.27 8.54
CA TYR A 350 42.55 -4.90 8.52
C TYR A 350 41.79 -4.70 7.20
N GLN A 351 41.80 -3.48 6.61
CA GLN A 351 41.14 -3.24 5.32
C GLN A 351 41.83 -3.96 4.17
N LYS A 352 43.17 -4.02 4.17
CA LYS A 352 43.95 -4.70 3.13
C LYS A 352 43.75 -6.22 3.19
N ASP A 353 43.85 -6.82 4.37
CA ASP A 353 43.62 -8.25 4.58
C ASP A 353 42.18 -8.66 4.20
N LYS A 354 41.19 -7.79 4.45
CA LYS A 354 39.79 -8.00 4.03
C LYS A 354 39.66 -8.10 2.50
N ILE A 355 40.23 -7.14 1.77
CA ILE A 355 40.18 -7.12 0.29
C ILE A 355 40.98 -8.29 -0.29
N THR A 356 42.22 -8.50 0.17
CA THR A 356 43.08 -9.60 -0.29
C THR A 356 42.47 -10.97 0.03
N GLY A 357 41.73 -11.10 1.14
CA GLY A 357 40.97 -12.29 1.49
C GLY A 357 39.82 -12.58 0.51
N VAL A 358 39.04 -11.56 0.14
CA VAL A 358 37.94 -11.68 -0.84
C VAL A 358 38.48 -11.97 -2.25
N GLU A 359 39.51 -11.25 -2.69
CA GLU A 359 40.18 -11.49 -3.98
C GLU A 359 40.74 -12.90 -4.08
N ARG A 360 41.34 -13.41 -3.00
CA ARG A 360 41.85 -14.78 -2.94
C ARG A 360 40.73 -15.82 -2.99
N LEU A 361 39.67 -15.64 -2.19
CA LEU A 361 38.55 -16.59 -2.14
C LEU A 361 37.81 -16.66 -3.50
N LEU A 362 37.50 -15.53 -4.14
CA LEU A 362 36.83 -15.52 -5.45
C LEU A 362 37.74 -15.80 -6.64
N GLY A 363 39.05 -15.55 -6.50
CA GLY A 363 40.07 -15.91 -7.50
C GLY A 363 40.38 -17.41 -7.53
N GLU A 364 40.40 -18.08 -6.38
CA GLU A 364 40.55 -19.54 -6.27
C GLU A 364 39.21 -20.30 -6.48
N ALA A 365 38.05 -19.62 -6.39
CA ALA A 365 36.72 -20.25 -6.47
C ALA A 365 36.32 -20.77 -7.86
N ASN A 366 35.78 -22.00 -7.86
CA ASN A 366 35.06 -22.57 -9.01
C ASN A 366 33.66 -21.94 -9.20
N GLN A 367 32.95 -22.34 -10.27
CA GLN A 367 31.66 -21.72 -10.62
C GLN A 367 30.60 -21.90 -9.51
N ILE A 368 30.57 -23.05 -8.84
CA ILE A 368 29.59 -23.29 -7.77
C ILE A 368 29.96 -22.60 -6.44
N GLU A 369 31.25 -22.49 -6.11
CA GLU A 369 31.71 -21.67 -4.98
C GLU A 369 31.33 -20.19 -5.18
N LYS A 370 31.37 -19.67 -6.42
CA LYS A 370 30.88 -18.33 -6.77
C LYS A 370 29.37 -18.17 -6.60
N ILE A 371 28.57 -19.15 -7.05
CA ILE A 371 27.11 -19.17 -6.85
C ILE A 371 26.75 -19.18 -5.35
N VAL A 372 27.43 -20.00 -4.54
CA VAL A 372 27.20 -20.09 -3.09
C VAL A 372 27.56 -18.77 -2.39
N LEU A 373 28.68 -18.15 -2.75
CA LEU A 373 29.06 -16.82 -2.24
C LEU A 373 28.07 -15.74 -2.66
N PHE A 374 27.59 -15.75 -3.91
CA PHE A 374 26.56 -14.82 -4.39
C PHE A 374 25.26 -14.93 -3.59
N VAL A 375 24.73 -16.15 -3.42
CA VAL A 375 23.50 -16.37 -2.64
C VAL A 375 23.69 -15.90 -1.20
N ALA A 376 24.79 -16.25 -0.53
CA ALA A 376 25.05 -15.80 0.85
C ALA A 376 25.26 -14.28 0.99
N THR A 377 25.63 -13.59 -0.09
CA THR A 377 25.84 -12.13 -0.12
C THR A 377 24.53 -11.39 -0.33
N PHE A 378 23.78 -11.72 -1.39
CA PHE A 378 22.55 -11.00 -1.76
C PHE A 378 21.29 -11.55 -1.07
N PHE A 379 21.37 -12.73 -0.45
CA PHE A 379 20.30 -13.30 0.37
C PHE A 379 20.82 -13.61 1.79
N PRO A 380 21.01 -12.59 2.65
CA PRO A 380 21.39 -12.79 4.04
C PRO A 380 20.27 -13.42 4.88
N GLY A 381 20.63 -14.12 5.97
CA GLY A 381 19.67 -14.67 6.94
C GLY A 381 18.93 -15.95 6.49
N LEU A 382 19.33 -16.57 5.38
CA LEU A 382 18.72 -17.80 4.90
C LEU A 382 18.92 -18.97 5.86
N ARG A 383 17.87 -19.79 6.06
CA ARG A 383 17.99 -21.11 6.68
C ARG A 383 18.78 -22.06 5.77
N PRO A 384 19.43 -23.14 6.27
CA PRO A 384 20.15 -24.10 5.42
C PRO A 384 19.30 -24.73 4.29
N SER A 385 18.00 -24.92 4.53
CA SER A 385 17.02 -25.34 3.51
C SER A 385 16.86 -24.33 2.37
N ASP A 386 16.90 -23.04 2.71
CA ASP A 386 16.55 -21.92 1.86
C ASP A 386 17.78 -21.53 1.01
N LEU A 387 18.98 -21.60 1.60
CA LEU A 387 20.26 -21.58 0.88
C LEU A 387 20.33 -22.72 -0.14
N LYS A 388 20.01 -23.96 0.27
CA LYS A 388 20.03 -25.12 -0.63
C LYS A 388 19.05 -24.96 -1.80
N LEU A 389 17.86 -24.39 -1.56
CA LEU A 389 16.86 -24.11 -2.60
C LEU A 389 17.39 -23.12 -3.64
N LEU A 390 17.92 -21.98 -3.20
CA LEU A 390 18.46 -20.94 -4.10
C LEU A 390 19.71 -21.39 -4.86
N VAL A 391 20.64 -22.10 -4.19
CA VAL A 391 21.82 -22.65 -4.86
C VAL A 391 21.41 -23.69 -5.91
N ASN A 392 20.46 -24.60 -5.62
CA ASN A 392 19.93 -25.54 -6.61
C ASN A 392 19.35 -24.83 -7.84
N LEU A 393 18.63 -23.72 -7.63
CA LEU A 393 17.93 -22.94 -8.65
C LEU A 393 18.90 -22.22 -9.58
N LEU A 394 19.92 -21.54 -9.04
CA LEU A 394 20.98 -20.89 -9.83
C LEU A 394 21.90 -21.91 -10.53
N VAL A 395 22.19 -23.03 -9.87
CA VAL A 395 23.00 -24.12 -10.44
C VAL A 395 22.31 -24.78 -11.64
N GLY A 396 21.01 -25.08 -11.53
CA GLY A 396 20.20 -25.65 -12.61
C GLY A 396 20.86 -26.81 -13.36
N GLU A 397 20.93 -26.68 -14.69
CA GLU A 397 21.61 -27.61 -15.60
C GLU A 397 23.05 -27.18 -15.98
N GLN A 398 23.63 -26.18 -15.28
CA GLN A 398 25.00 -25.73 -15.56
C GLN A 398 26.00 -26.88 -15.38
N LYS A 399 27.03 -26.91 -16.25
CA LYS A 399 28.09 -27.92 -16.26
C LYS A 399 29.45 -27.28 -16.06
N GLU A 400 30.35 -28.00 -15.40
CA GLU A 400 31.76 -27.64 -15.27
C GLU A 400 32.65 -28.78 -15.79
N ILE A 401 33.80 -28.43 -16.40
CA ILE A 401 34.73 -29.42 -16.96
C ILE A 401 35.67 -29.89 -15.85
N SER A 402 35.34 -31.00 -15.22
CA SER A 402 36.22 -31.69 -14.27
C SER A 402 37.35 -32.42 -15.02
N LEU A 403 38.54 -32.42 -14.44
CA LEU A 403 39.63 -33.33 -14.83
C LEU A 403 39.53 -34.60 -13.99
N GLU A 404 39.19 -35.72 -14.63
CA GLU A 404 39.12 -37.03 -13.98
C GLU A 404 40.38 -37.84 -14.33
N LYS A 405 41.11 -38.33 -13.32
CA LYS A 405 42.30 -39.17 -13.53
C LYS A 405 41.86 -40.59 -13.85
N VAL A 406 41.93 -40.95 -15.13
CA VAL A 406 41.59 -42.27 -15.63
C VAL A 406 42.88 -43.05 -15.85
N THR A 407 43.04 -44.15 -15.13
CA THR A 407 44.11 -45.12 -15.43
C THR A 407 43.77 -45.82 -16.74
N MET A 408 44.61 -45.62 -17.76
CA MET A 408 44.52 -46.34 -19.02
C MET A 408 45.72 -47.28 -19.16
N THR A 409 45.44 -48.56 -19.38
CA THR A 409 46.47 -49.54 -19.69
C THR A 409 46.94 -49.36 -21.12
N ASP A 410 48.26 -49.28 -21.28
CA ASP A 410 48.99 -49.27 -22.54
C ASP A 410 48.81 -50.59 -23.30
N LYS A 411 49.10 -50.60 -24.61
CA LYS A 411 49.19 -51.84 -25.40
C LYS A 411 50.25 -52.79 -24.85
N ASP A 412 51.28 -52.23 -24.24
CA ASP A 412 52.37 -52.97 -23.58
C ASP A 412 52.02 -53.41 -22.13
N GLY A 413 50.76 -53.27 -21.70
CA GLY A 413 50.28 -53.67 -20.36
C GLY A 413 50.59 -52.70 -19.23
N ASN A 414 51.29 -51.59 -19.50
CA ASN A 414 51.67 -50.59 -18.50
C ASN A 414 50.49 -49.65 -18.16
N GLU A 415 50.15 -49.49 -16.88
CA GLU A 415 49.14 -48.52 -16.45
C GLU A 415 49.69 -47.08 -16.50
N ARG A 416 48.99 -46.20 -17.23
CA ARG A 416 49.29 -44.76 -17.29
C ARG A 416 48.07 -43.97 -16.82
N MET A 417 48.21 -43.13 -15.80
CA MET A 417 47.15 -42.16 -15.47
C MET A 417 47.09 -41.06 -16.53
N ILE A 418 45.92 -40.85 -17.12
CA ILE A 418 45.64 -39.78 -18.09
C ILE A 418 44.53 -38.90 -17.51
N GLU A 419 44.75 -37.59 -17.48
CA GLU A 419 43.72 -36.63 -17.07
C GLU A 419 42.72 -36.43 -18.21
N LYS A 420 41.51 -36.97 -18.04
CA LYS A 420 40.42 -36.87 -19.02
C LYS A 420 39.47 -35.73 -18.62
N LYS A 421 39.27 -34.77 -19.51
CA LYS A 421 38.22 -33.76 -19.38
C LYS A 421 36.84 -34.43 -19.44
N LYS A 422 35.99 -34.12 -18.47
CA LYS A 422 34.64 -34.67 -18.30
C LYS A 422 33.71 -33.57 -17.81
N GLU A 423 32.64 -33.32 -18.56
CA GLU A 423 31.55 -32.47 -18.08
C GLU A 423 30.87 -33.13 -16.88
N VAL A 424 30.65 -32.37 -15.82
CA VAL A 424 29.89 -32.77 -14.64
C VAL A 424 28.86 -31.67 -14.36
N LEU A 425 27.61 -32.05 -14.10
CA LEU A 425 26.58 -31.10 -13.69
C LEU A 425 26.95 -30.47 -12.33
N LEU A 426 26.86 -29.15 -12.21
CA LEU A 426 27.12 -28.45 -10.96
C LEU A 426 26.18 -28.91 -9.83
N SER A 427 24.98 -29.38 -10.15
CA SER A 427 24.02 -29.98 -9.20
C SER A 427 24.48 -31.33 -8.65
N GLU A 428 25.25 -32.12 -9.42
CA GLU A 428 25.96 -33.30 -8.91
C GLU A 428 27.14 -32.93 -8.02
N ILE A 429 27.84 -31.83 -8.32
CA ILE A 429 28.95 -31.34 -7.48
C ILE A 429 28.39 -30.84 -6.14
N TRP A 430 27.31 -30.06 -6.15
CA TRP A 430 26.60 -29.58 -4.97
C TRP A 430 26.14 -30.74 -4.08
N SER A 431 25.32 -31.64 -4.62
CA SER A 431 24.73 -32.74 -3.85
C SER A 431 25.76 -33.70 -3.23
N LYS A 432 26.98 -33.77 -3.77
CA LYS A 432 28.08 -34.62 -3.27
C LYS A 432 29.11 -33.86 -2.40
N LYS A 433 29.13 -32.53 -2.41
CA LYS A 433 30.19 -31.71 -1.76
C LYS A 433 29.69 -30.48 -0.98
N ALA A 434 28.38 -30.26 -0.84
CA ALA A 434 27.79 -29.04 -0.28
C ALA A 434 28.48 -28.53 0.99
N ASP A 435 28.65 -29.38 2.01
CA ASP A 435 29.26 -28.99 3.29
C ASP A 435 30.69 -28.46 3.13
N LYS A 436 31.49 -29.05 2.22
CA LYS A 436 32.86 -28.63 1.92
C LYS A 436 32.91 -27.34 1.10
N ILE A 437 31.89 -27.08 0.27
CA ILE A 437 31.74 -25.82 -0.47
C ILE A 437 31.36 -24.71 0.52
N ILE A 438 30.40 -24.97 1.41
CA ILE A 438 29.98 -24.06 2.50
C ILE A 438 31.17 -23.70 3.41
N GLU A 439 31.94 -24.69 3.86
CA GLU A 439 33.16 -24.52 4.66
C GLU A 439 34.19 -23.61 3.96
N ARG A 440 34.47 -23.87 2.67
CA ARG A 440 35.39 -23.05 1.85
C ARG A 440 34.89 -21.64 1.59
N SER A 441 33.58 -21.48 1.40
CA SER A 441 32.91 -20.18 1.28
C SER A 441 32.90 -19.38 2.60
N ARG A 442 33.50 -19.91 3.68
CA ARG A 442 33.53 -19.34 5.03
C ARG A 442 32.14 -19.10 5.60
N LEU A 443 31.19 -19.98 5.27
CA LEU A 443 29.81 -19.94 5.74
C LEU A 443 29.60 -20.93 6.89
N MET A 444 28.87 -20.50 7.91
CA MET A 444 28.55 -21.31 9.08
C MET A 444 27.08 -21.17 9.50
N ALA A 445 26.56 -22.18 10.19
CA ALA A 445 25.20 -22.19 10.71
C ALA A 445 25.14 -21.53 12.09
N VAL A 446 24.73 -20.26 12.14
CA VAL A 446 24.55 -19.47 13.37
C VAL A 446 23.14 -19.65 13.93
N LYS A 447 22.98 -19.57 15.25
CA LYS A 447 21.67 -19.67 15.92
C LYS A 447 21.17 -18.25 16.29
N GLU A 448 19.97 -17.90 15.84
CA GLU A 448 19.31 -16.64 16.20
C GLU A 448 18.67 -16.68 17.60
N ALA A 449 18.36 -15.51 18.16
CA ALA A 449 17.68 -15.36 19.45
C ALA A 449 16.30 -16.06 19.51
N ASN A 450 15.60 -16.17 18.37
CA ASN A 450 14.34 -16.91 18.23
C ASN A 450 14.54 -18.46 18.22
N GLY A 451 15.78 -18.94 18.27
CA GLY A 451 16.14 -20.35 18.26
C GLY A 451 16.39 -20.97 16.88
N ALA A 452 16.07 -20.27 15.79
CA ALA A 452 16.29 -20.72 14.41
C ALA A 452 17.79 -20.82 14.07
N LYS A 453 18.10 -21.57 13.01
CA LYS A 453 19.45 -21.64 12.43
C LYS A 453 19.46 -20.95 11.07
N ILE A 454 20.35 -19.97 10.93
CA ILE A 454 20.61 -19.23 9.70
C ILE A 454 22.03 -19.51 9.21
N MET A 455 22.27 -19.31 7.92
CA MET A 455 23.60 -19.32 7.31
C MET A 455 24.15 -17.90 7.28
N ALA A 456 25.37 -17.72 7.77
CA ALA A 456 26.09 -16.44 7.78
C ALA A 456 27.59 -16.66 7.53
N PHE A 457 28.31 -15.60 7.16
CA PHE A 457 29.77 -15.59 7.11
C PHE A 457 30.38 -15.68 8.51
N ASP A 458 31.54 -16.32 8.63
CA ASP A 458 32.30 -16.45 9.89
C ASP A 458 32.88 -15.10 10.40
N ASP A 459 33.24 -14.18 9.51
CA ASP A 459 33.39 -12.75 9.77
C ASP A 459 32.23 -12.00 9.08
N PRO A 460 31.29 -11.39 9.84
CA PRO A 460 30.18 -10.61 9.27
C PRO A 460 30.61 -9.52 8.29
N ALA A 461 31.84 -8.99 8.42
CA ALA A 461 32.35 -7.97 7.51
C ALA A 461 32.54 -8.49 6.08
N LEU A 462 32.67 -9.80 5.86
CA LEU A 462 32.85 -10.39 4.52
C LEU A 462 31.66 -10.12 3.59
N GLY A 463 30.42 -10.10 4.10
CA GLY A 463 29.23 -9.85 3.29
C GLY A 463 29.31 -8.52 2.54
N ASP A 464 29.61 -7.43 3.25
CA ASP A 464 29.81 -6.09 2.68
C ASP A 464 30.86 -6.10 1.56
N ALA A 465 31.99 -6.77 1.79
CA ALA A 465 33.11 -6.79 0.84
C ALA A 465 32.89 -7.75 -0.35
N PHE A 466 32.11 -8.82 -0.17
CA PHE A 466 31.65 -9.64 -1.29
C PHE A 466 30.65 -8.88 -2.13
N LYS A 467 29.70 -8.11 -1.56
CA LYS A 467 28.76 -7.27 -2.34
C LYS A 467 29.52 -6.23 -3.17
N ASP A 468 30.41 -5.47 -2.54
CA ASP A 468 31.35 -4.54 -3.20
C ASP A 468 32.10 -5.19 -4.38
N TYR A 469 32.66 -6.38 -4.17
CA TYR A 469 33.45 -7.07 -5.18
C TYR A 469 32.59 -7.64 -6.31
N PHE A 470 31.43 -8.19 -5.99
CA PHE A 470 30.46 -8.68 -6.97
C PHE A 470 30.04 -7.55 -7.91
N GLU A 471 29.60 -6.42 -7.36
CA GLU A 471 29.15 -5.26 -8.13
C GLU A 471 30.27 -4.61 -8.96
N LYS A 472 31.50 -4.50 -8.41
CA LYS A 472 32.60 -3.72 -9.03
C LYS A 472 33.58 -4.55 -9.86
N ARG A 473 33.60 -5.87 -9.72
CA ARG A 473 34.55 -6.78 -10.41
C ARG A 473 33.89 -7.94 -11.14
N LEU A 474 32.67 -8.34 -10.77
CA LEU A 474 31.95 -9.47 -11.36
C LEU A 474 30.53 -9.06 -11.84
N SER A 475 30.33 -7.80 -12.20
CA SER A 475 29.02 -7.22 -12.56
C SER A 475 28.23 -8.06 -13.57
N VAL A 476 28.89 -8.55 -14.64
CA VAL A 476 28.27 -9.43 -15.64
C VAL A 476 27.72 -10.71 -15.01
N PHE A 477 28.49 -11.38 -14.15
CA PHE A 477 28.04 -12.57 -13.43
C PHE A 477 26.87 -12.25 -12.49
N CYS A 478 26.84 -11.07 -11.88
CA CYS A 478 25.70 -10.63 -11.05
C CYS A 478 24.44 -10.39 -11.88
N ILE A 479 24.56 -9.82 -13.08
CA ILE A 479 23.46 -9.70 -14.05
C ILE A 479 22.99 -11.09 -14.48
N ASP A 480 23.90 -12.01 -14.81
CA ASP A 480 23.56 -13.41 -15.14
C ASP A 480 22.76 -14.08 -14.02
N GLN A 481 23.21 -13.98 -12.76
CA GLN A 481 22.51 -14.58 -11.62
C GLN A 481 21.17 -13.89 -11.34
N TYR A 482 21.09 -12.56 -11.50
CA TYR A 482 19.84 -11.80 -11.41
C TYR A 482 18.82 -12.26 -12.48
N GLU A 483 19.23 -12.40 -13.74
CA GLU A 483 18.36 -12.89 -14.80
C GLU A 483 17.89 -14.33 -14.53
N MET A 484 18.76 -15.21 -14.03
CA MET A 484 18.34 -16.56 -13.62
C MET A 484 17.30 -16.54 -12.48
N ILE A 485 17.45 -15.65 -11.50
CA ILE A 485 16.48 -15.49 -10.40
C ILE A 485 15.15 -14.94 -10.91
N LEU A 486 15.18 -13.93 -11.79
CA LEU A 486 13.98 -13.36 -12.41
C LEU A 486 13.24 -14.40 -13.27
N ASN A 487 13.94 -15.05 -14.18
CA ASN A 487 13.39 -16.04 -15.12
C ASN A 487 12.92 -17.33 -14.42
N SER A 488 13.39 -17.63 -13.20
CA SER A 488 12.87 -18.73 -12.37
C SER A 488 11.46 -18.47 -11.80
N GLY A 489 10.91 -17.26 -11.97
CA GLY A 489 9.60 -16.89 -11.45
C GLY A 489 9.53 -16.83 -9.92
N ILE A 490 10.67 -16.67 -9.23
CA ILE A 490 10.74 -16.79 -7.76
C ILE A 490 9.78 -15.82 -7.03
N LEU A 491 9.59 -14.61 -7.59
CA LEU A 491 8.66 -13.60 -7.09
C LEU A 491 7.23 -14.14 -7.00
N PHE A 492 6.85 -15.11 -7.82
CA PHE A 492 5.52 -15.74 -7.83
C PHE A 492 5.53 -17.20 -7.34
N ASN A 493 6.63 -17.68 -6.74
CA ASN A 493 6.64 -18.98 -6.11
C ASN A 493 5.93 -18.92 -4.73
N ARG A 494 4.84 -19.70 -4.55
CA ARG A 494 4.10 -19.77 -3.28
C ARG A 494 4.82 -20.54 -2.16
N SER A 495 5.88 -21.27 -2.47
CA SER A 495 6.55 -22.22 -1.56
C SER A 495 7.88 -21.74 -0.99
N ILE A 496 8.33 -20.52 -1.32
CA ILE A 496 9.53 -19.90 -0.74
C ILE A 496 9.22 -19.31 0.66
N SER A 497 10.27 -19.07 1.45
CA SER A 497 10.14 -18.33 2.71
C SER A 497 10.11 -16.82 2.46
N GLU A 498 9.47 -16.08 3.37
CA GLU A 498 9.41 -14.61 3.33
C GLU A 498 10.81 -13.94 3.32
N VAL A 499 11.83 -14.61 3.88
CA VAL A 499 13.24 -14.17 3.81
C VAL A 499 13.75 -14.21 2.36
N ILE A 500 13.49 -15.28 1.61
CA ILE A 500 13.82 -15.35 0.18
C ILE A 500 13.06 -14.25 -0.58
N LEU A 501 11.76 -14.09 -0.32
CA LEU A 501 10.92 -13.12 -1.02
C LEU A 501 11.40 -11.68 -0.80
N LYS A 502 11.68 -11.29 0.46
CA LYS A 502 12.20 -9.96 0.77
C LYS A 502 13.57 -9.72 0.13
N ASN A 503 14.49 -10.67 0.23
CA ASN A 503 15.83 -10.52 -0.34
C ASN A 503 15.79 -10.47 -1.88
N ALA A 504 14.87 -11.20 -2.53
CA ALA A 504 14.64 -11.11 -3.98
C ALA A 504 14.09 -9.73 -4.38
N ILE A 505 13.12 -9.18 -3.63
CA ILE A 505 12.60 -7.83 -3.85
C ILE A 505 13.70 -6.77 -3.69
N GLN A 506 14.53 -6.88 -2.66
CA GLN A 506 15.69 -5.99 -2.46
C GLN A 506 16.67 -6.08 -3.64
N LEU A 507 17.09 -7.29 -4.02
CA LEU A 507 17.99 -7.52 -5.15
C LEU A 507 17.42 -6.92 -6.45
N PHE A 508 16.11 -7.04 -6.67
CA PHE A 508 15.46 -6.49 -7.85
C PHE A 508 15.44 -4.96 -7.86
N ALA A 509 15.21 -4.30 -6.72
CA ALA A 509 15.28 -2.85 -6.60
C ALA A 509 16.72 -2.29 -6.67
N ASP A 510 17.70 -3.01 -6.11
CA ASP A 510 19.13 -2.68 -6.18
C ASP A 510 19.67 -2.81 -7.62
N MET A 511 19.29 -3.88 -8.34
CA MET A 511 19.66 -4.07 -9.75
C MET A 511 18.94 -3.06 -10.67
N ALA A 512 17.66 -2.77 -10.44
CA ALA A 512 16.95 -1.70 -11.15
C ALA A 512 17.60 -0.32 -10.90
N THR A 513 18.08 -0.06 -9.68
CA THR A 513 18.84 1.16 -9.36
C THR A 513 20.15 1.27 -10.14
N SER A 514 20.78 0.15 -10.49
CA SER A 514 22.02 0.13 -11.26
C SER A 514 21.81 0.44 -12.74
N GLU A 515 20.73 -0.08 -13.34
CA GLU A 515 20.34 0.20 -14.74
C GLU A 515 18.81 0.39 -14.87
N PRO A 516 18.28 1.61 -14.62
CA PRO A 516 16.84 1.86 -14.55
C PRO A 516 16.04 1.48 -15.80
N GLU A 517 16.55 1.78 -16.99
CA GLU A 517 15.88 1.44 -18.25
C GLU A 517 16.04 -0.06 -18.60
N ALA A 518 17.28 -0.54 -18.62
CA ALA A 518 17.61 -1.87 -19.15
C ALA A 518 17.22 -3.02 -18.21
N LEU A 519 17.26 -2.80 -16.89
CA LEU A 519 16.86 -3.78 -15.88
C LEU A 519 15.55 -3.40 -15.21
N GLY A 520 15.32 -2.13 -14.82
CA GLY A 520 14.11 -1.70 -14.12
C GLY A 520 12.83 -1.77 -14.97
N THR A 521 12.80 -1.13 -16.13
CA THR A 521 11.62 -1.20 -17.03
C THR A 521 11.38 -2.61 -17.53
N ARG A 522 12.45 -3.34 -17.89
CA ARG A 522 12.38 -4.73 -18.36
C ARG A 522 11.90 -5.71 -17.27
N LEU A 523 12.29 -5.51 -16.01
CA LEU A 523 11.78 -6.27 -14.86
C LEU A 523 10.26 -6.15 -14.74
N LEU A 524 9.73 -4.93 -14.74
CA LEU A 524 8.29 -4.68 -14.59
C LEU A 524 7.50 -5.20 -15.80
N PHE A 525 8.06 -5.12 -17.01
CA PHE A 525 7.48 -5.71 -18.22
C PHE A 525 7.47 -7.25 -18.18
N ASN A 526 8.58 -7.90 -17.81
CA ASN A 526 8.65 -9.35 -17.67
C ASN A 526 7.70 -9.88 -16.58
N ILE A 527 7.56 -9.14 -15.47
CA ILE A 527 6.57 -9.44 -14.41
C ILE A 527 5.14 -9.32 -14.94
N THR A 528 4.86 -8.29 -15.72
CA THR A 528 3.55 -8.08 -16.38
C THR A 528 3.22 -9.27 -17.28
N GLN A 529 4.12 -9.66 -18.17
CA GLN A 529 3.95 -10.88 -18.99
C GLN A 529 3.77 -12.16 -18.15
N SER A 530 4.49 -12.28 -17.01
CA SER A 530 4.35 -13.43 -16.10
C SER A 530 2.99 -13.50 -15.41
N ILE A 531 2.36 -12.36 -15.14
CA ILE A 531 1.03 -12.27 -14.52
C ILE A 531 -0.08 -12.52 -15.54
N PHE A 532 0.06 -12.01 -16.77
CA PHE A 532 -0.98 -12.09 -17.81
C PHE A 532 -0.89 -13.31 -18.72
N GLY A 533 0.30 -13.89 -18.88
CA GLY A 533 0.57 -14.99 -19.81
C GLY A 533 0.80 -14.50 -21.24
N THR A 534 1.30 -15.40 -22.09
CA THR A 534 1.65 -15.11 -23.49
C THR A 534 0.50 -15.27 -24.49
N GLU A 535 -0.68 -15.71 -24.03
CA GLU A 535 -1.87 -15.90 -24.88
C GLU A 535 -2.72 -14.62 -25.02
N ILE A 536 -2.46 -13.60 -24.18
CA ILE A 536 -2.91 -12.24 -24.42
C ILE A 536 -1.87 -11.59 -25.33
N ASP A 537 -2.12 -11.57 -26.65
CA ASP A 537 -1.30 -10.76 -27.55
C ASP A 537 -1.63 -9.29 -27.31
N LEU A 538 -0.79 -8.65 -26.51
CA LEU A 538 -0.92 -7.25 -26.10
C LEU A 538 -0.88 -6.27 -27.30
N SER A 539 -0.56 -6.75 -28.51
CA SER A 539 -0.52 -5.97 -29.74
C SER A 539 -1.91 -5.65 -30.31
N ASP A 540 -2.86 -6.58 -30.19
CA ASP A 540 -4.12 -6.58 -30.97
C ASP A 540 -5.36 -6.22 -30.13
N ILE A 541 -5.18 -5.64 -28.94
CA ILE A 541 -6.27 -5.32 -27.99
C ILE A 541 -6.90 -3.93 -28.24
N ASP A 542 -7.30 -3.66 -29.49
CA ASP A 542 -8.08 -2.46 -29.83
C ASP A 542 -9.61 -2.67 -29.68
N ASP A 543 -10.10 -3.93 -29.71
CA ASP A 543 -11.53 -4.30 -29.52
C ASP A 543 -11.75 -5.12 -28.23
N LEU A 544 -12.02 -4.44 -27.09
CA LEU A 544 -12.35 -5.08 -25.82
C LEU A 544 -13.86 -5.40 -25.69
N ASN A 545 -14.23 -6.66 -25.86
CA ASN A 545 -15.57 -7.15 -25.50
C ASN A 545 -15.72 -7.34 -23.97
N GLU A 546 -16.96 -7.24 -23.45
CA GLU A 546 -17.30 -7.44 -22.02
C GLU A 546 -16.75 -8.75 -21.42
N GLU A 547 -16.61 -9.79 -22.25
CA GLU A 547 -16.05 -11.08 -21.86
C GLU A 547 -14.61 -10.99 -21.32
N VAL A 548 -13.82 -9.99 -21.77
CA VAL A 548 -12.45 -9.75 -21.27
C VAL A 548 -12.46 -9.11 -19.88
N VAL A 549 -13.40 -8.19 -19.60
CA VAL A 549 -13.57 -7.57 -18.27
C VAL A 549 -13.95 -8.62 -17.22
N GLY A 550 -14.79 -9.59 -17.61
CA GLY A 550 -15.08 -10.78 -16.79
C GLY A 550 -13.84 -11.62 -16.47
N HIS A 551 -12.96 -11.83 -17.47
CA HIS A 551 -11.68 -12.53 -17.26
C HIS A 551 -10.71 -11.74 -16.38
N ILE A 552 -10.60 -10.41 -16.53
CA ILE A 552 -9.77 -9.55 -15.66
C ILE A 552 -10.25 -9.62 -14.21
N SER A 553 -11.56 -9.56 -13.97
CA SER A 553 -12.15 -9.71 -12.63
C SER A 553 -11.85 -11.09 -12.00
N ALA A 554 -11.92 -12.17 -12.78
CA ALA A 554 -11.57 -13.51 -12.32
C ALA A 554 -10.07 -13.65 -12.02
N LEU A 555 -9.22 -13.13 -12.91
CA LEU A 555 -7.77 -13.09 -12.75
C LEU A 555 -7.35 -12.28 -11.52
N LEU A 556 -8.01 -11.16 -11.23
CA LEU A 556 -7.78 -10.37 -10.01
C LEU A 556 -8.07 -11.18 -8.75
N ALA A 557 -9.16 -11.95 -8.73
CA ALA A 557 -9.50 -12.81 -7.59
C ALA A 557 -8.49 -13.97 -7.41
N GLU A 558 -8.08 -14.63 -8.50
CA GLU A 558 -7.14 -15.76 -8.45
C GLU A 558 -5.68 -15.33 -8.18
N LYS A 559 -5.27 -14.20 -8.76
CA LYS A 559 -3.89 -13.69 -8.77
C LYS A 559 -3.65 -12.50 -7.83
N ALA A 560 -4.60 -12.14 -6.95
CA ALA A 560 -4.47 -11.07 -5.93
C ALA A 560 -3.12 -11.07 -5.18
N TRP A 561 -2.64 -12.26 -4.82
CA TRP A 561 -1.36 -12.47 -4.14
C TRP A 561 -0.13 -12.16 -5.01
N MET A 562 -0.22 -12.26 -6.34
CA MET A 562 0.82 -11.80 -7.27
C MET A 562 0.86 -10.27 -7.29
N PHE A 563 -0.30 -9.62 -7.40
CA PHE A 563 -0.40 -8.15 -7.38
C PHE A 563 0.10 -7.55 -6.05
N SER A 564 -0.15 -8.22 -4.93
CA SER A 564 0.43 -7.83 -3.63
C SER A 564 1.97 -7.91 -3.63
N ARG A 565 2.57 -8.93 -4.26
CA ARG A 565 4.03 -9.06 -4.38
C ARG A 565 4.66 -8.08 -5.38
N LEU A 566 3.99 -7.82 -6.51
CA LEU A 566 4.36 -6.73 -7.43
C LEU A 566 4.29 -5.38 -6.70
N THR A 567 3.26 -5.13 -5.89
CA THR A 567 3.16 -3.87 -5.16
C THR A 567 4.22 -3.73 -4.07
N ASN A 568 4.61 -4.82 -3.40
CA ASN A 568 5.76 -4.80 -2.49
C ASN A 568 7.09 -4.49 -3.22
N LEU A 569 7.28 -4.99 -4.44
CA LEU A 569 8.42 -4.60 -5.29
C LEU A 569 8.36 -3.12 -5.68
N LEU A 570 7.21 -2.61 -6.11
CA LEU A 570 7.03 -1.21 -6.47
C LEU A 570 7.21 -0.27 -5.26
N ARG A 571 6.82 -0.70 -4.05
CA ARG A 571 7.10 0.02 -2.80
C ARG A 571 8.60 0.11 -2.51
N GLU A 572 9.34 -0.99 -2.66
CA GLU A 572 10.81 -1.01 -2.48
C GLU A 572 11.50 -0.15 -3.55
N MET A 573 11.06 -0.19 -4.81
CA MET A 573 11.57 0.69 -5.87
C MET A 573 11.27 2.18 -5.61
N LEU A 574 10.12 2.52 -5.03
CA LEU A 574 9.77 3.90 -4.62
C LEU A 574 10.66 4.47 -3.49
N LEU A 575 11.52 3.67 -2.86
CA LEU A 575 12.51 4.15 -1.89
C LEU A 575 13.73 4.79 -2.58
N TYR A 576 13.89 4.54 -3.89
CA TYR A 576 14.98 5.03 -4.72
C TYR A 576 14.46 6.15 -5.64
N PRO A 577 14.79 7.44 -5.40
CA PRO A 577 14.15 8.56 -6.09
C PRO A 577 14.25 8.53 -7.63
N HIS A 578 15.36 8.03 -8.18
CA HIS A 578 15.60 7.87 -9.61
C HIS A 578 14.77 6.74 -10.25
N LEU A 579 14.15 5.84 -9.47
CA LEU A 579 13.21 4.84 -9.99
C LEU A 579 11.77 5.37 -10.08
N LYS A 580 11.47 6.59 -9.59
CA LYS A 580 10.14 7.20 -9.70
C LYS A 580 9.68 7.27 -11.16
N GLU A 581 10.55 7.70 -12.07
CA GLU A 581 10.26 7.80 -13.51
C GLU A 581 10.01 6.42 -14.16
N VAL A 582 10.71 5.37 -13.73
CA VAL A 582 10.49 3.99 -14.21
C VAL A 582 9.11 3.47 -13.77
N ILE A 583 8.73 3.76 -12.53
CA ILE A 583 7.41 3.37 -11.98
C ILE A 583 6.29 4.19 -12.61
N GLU A 584 6.53 5.48 -12.89
CA GLU A 584 5.60 6.31 -13.65
C GLU A 584 5.41 5.78 -15.08
N GLY A 585 6.50 5.51 -15.82
CA GLY A 585 6.43 4.90 -17.14
C GLY A 585 5.73 3.54 -17.14
N TYR A 586 5.85 2.77 -16.06
CA TYR A 586 5.13 1.51 -15.90
C TYR A 586 3.63 1.68 -15.67
N LEU A 587 3.22 2.59 -14.78
CA LEU A 587 1.80 2.89 -14.53
C LEU A 587 1.14 3.55 -15.75
N GLU A 588 1.89 4.37 -16.50
CA GLU A 588 1.49 4.87 -17.83
C GLU A 588 1.27 3.73 -18.83
N LEU A 589 2.17 2.73 -18.88
CA LEU A 589 2.03 1.57 -19.76
C LEU A 589 0.79 0.74 -19.42
N LEU A 590 0.46 0.55 -18.14
CA LEU A 590 -0.80 -0.10 -17.74
C LEU A 590 -2.02 0.72 -18.15
N ALA A 591 -1.98 2.05 -17.97
CA ALA A 591 -3.06 2.95 -18.38
C ALA A 591 -3.27 2.96 -19.90
N GLY A 592 -2.20 2.94 -20.69
CA GLY A 592 -2.23 2.90 -22.16
C GLY A 592 -2.54 1.53 -22.76
N ARG A 593 -2.70 0.48 -21.95
CA ARG A 593 -3.10 -0.88 -22.36
C ARG A 593 -4.49 -1.27 -21.84
N ASN A 594 -5.28 -0.30 -21.38
CA ASN A 594 -6.61 -0.49 -20.79
C ASN A 594 -6.66 -1.46 -19.59
N LEU A 595 -5.53 -1.68 -18.90
CA LEU A 595 -5.43 -2.56 -17.71
C LEU A 595 -5.88 -1.82 -16.43
N HIS A 596 -7.02 -1.14 -16.52
CA HIS A 596 -7.47 -0.12 -15.58
C HIS A 596 -7.79 -0.66 -14.18
N ASP A 597 -8.56 -1.75 -14.04
CA ASP A 597 -8.84 -2.36 -12.72
C ASP A 597 -7.54 -2.70 -11.94
N ILE A 598 -6.52 -3.15 -12.68
CA ILE A 598 -5.25 -3.63 -12.13
C ILE A 598 -4.39 -2.45 -11.69
N LEU A 599 -4.36 -1.41 -12.53
CA LEU A 599 -3.78 -0.11 -12.22
C LEU A 599 -4.40 0.49 -10.93
N PHE A 600 -5.72 0.42 -10.77
CA PHE A 600 -6.39 0.85 -9.53
C PHE A 600 -6.11 -0.05 -8.31
N VAL A 601 -5.92 -1.36 -8.49
CA VAL A 601 -5.45 -2.24 -7.40
C VAL A 601 -4.03 -1.87 -6.97
N ILE A 602 -3.12 -1.67 -7.91
CA ILE A 602 -1.73 -1.26 -7.62
C ILE A 602 -1.70 0.12 -6.93
N ILE A 603 -2.45 1.10 -7.43
CA ILE A 603 -2.59 2.44 -6.80
C ILE A 603 -3.19 2.33 -5.39
N GLY A 604 -4.22 1.51 -5.22
CA GLY A 604 -4.91 1.28 -3.94
C GLY A 604 -4.08 0.59 -2.87
N ASP A 605 -3.03 -0.14 -3.26
CA ASP A 605 -2.00 -0.64 -2.33
C ASP A 605 -0.79 0.32 -2.24
N LEU A 606 -0.43 1.06 -3.30
CA LEU A 606 0.72 1.98 -3.31
C LEU A 606 0.51 3.27 -2.50
N ARG A 607 -0.72 3.75 -2.33
CA ARG A 607 -1.07 4.94 -1.50
C ARG A 607 -0.58 4.89 -0.04
N LEU A 608 -0.14 3.73 0.45
CA LEU A 608 0.49 3.56 1.78
C LEU A 608 2.01 3.81 1.75
N SER A 609 2.57 4.25 0.62
CA SER A 609 3.98 4.67 0.47
C SER A 609 4.07 6.21 0.42
N PRO A 610 4.99 6.86 1.15
CA PRO A 610 5.07 8.33 1.26
C PRO A 610 5.59 9.01 -0.02
N ASN A 611 6.19 8.21 -0.89
CA ASN A 611 6.76 8.64 -2.17
C ASN A 611 5.76 8.41 -3.32
N PHE A 612 4.55 7.94 -3.01
CA PHE A 612 3.46 7.76 -3.94
C PHE A 612 2.33 8.76 -3.67
N ASN A 613 1.92 9.51 -4.70
CA ASN A 613 0.81 10.45 -4.63
C ASN A 613 -0.37 9.86 -5.41
N ASP A 614 -1.28 9.17 -4.73
CA ASP A 614 -2.42 8.50 -5.37
C ASP A 614 -3.43 9.51 -5.92
N LEU A 615 -3.63 10.65 -5.25
CA LEU A 615 -4.50 11.73 -5.72
C LEU A 615 -3.98 12.39 -7.01
N GLU A 616 -2.65 12.53 -7.17
CA GLU A 616 -2.04 13.01 -8.41
C GLU A 616 -2.27 12.02 -9.57
N TRP A 617 -2.22 10.71 -9.32
CA TRP A 617 -2.56 9.71 -10.34
C TRP A 617 -4.05 9.69 -10.70
N VAL A 618 -4.93 9.75 -9.70
CA VAL A 618 -6.38 9.89 -9.90
C VAL A 618 -6.67 11.15 -10.73
N HIS A 619 -6.04 12.28 -10.42
CA HIS A 619 -6.13 13.51 -11.20
C HIS A 619 -5.62 13.33 -12.64
N LYS A 620 -4.44 12.71 -12.82
CA LYS A 620 -3.82 12.42 -14.13
C LYS A 620 -4.65 11.49 -15.01
N PHE A 621 -5.55 10.69 -14.44
CA PHE A 621 -6.47 9.83 -15.18
C PHE A 621 -7.82 10.49 -15.46
N LEU A 622 -8.39 11.23 -14.50
CA LEU A 622 -9.54 12.12 -14.77
C LEU A 622 -9.22 13.15 -15.87
N MET A 623 -7.95 13.55 -16.00
CA MET A 623 -7.47 14.48 -17.03
C MET A 623 -7.19 13.85 -18.42
N ARG A 624 -7.47 12.55 -18.66
CA ARG A 624 -7.27 11.89 -19.99
C ARG A 624 -8.44 12.07 -20.95
N ASN A 625 -8.25 11.69 -22.21
CA ASN A 625 -9.31 11.58 -23.22
C ASN A 625 -9.71 10.09 -23.38
N ASN A 626 -10.19 9.47 -22.30
CA ASN A 626 -10.75 8.12 -22.31
C ASN A 626 -11.88 8.08 -21.27
N ASP A 627 -13.13 8.04 -21.75
CA ASP A 627 -14.30 8.15 -20.88
C ASP A 627 -14.50 6.92 -19.99
N GLU A 628 -14.09 5.73 -20.44
CA GLU A 628 -14.08 4.52 -19.60
C GLU A 628 -13.12 4.68 -18.43
N LEU A 629 -11.87 5.09 -18.70
CA LEU A 629 -10.88 5.36 -17.66
C LEU A 629 -11.38 6.44 -16.69
N ILE A 630 -12.03 7.50 -17.17
CA ILE A 630 -12.60 8.54 -16.29
C ILE A 630 -13.69 7.94 -15.40
N GLN A 631 -14.64 7.17 -15.94
CA GLN A 631 -15.70 6.52 -15.16
C GLN A 631 -15.15 5.50 -14.14
N GLN A 632 -14.17 4.69 -14.53
CA GLN A 632 -13.53 3.76 -13.60
C GLN A 632 -12.73 4.50 -12.51
N THR A 633 -12.02 5.57 -12.85
CA THR A 633 -11.33 6.46 -11.88
C THR A 633 -12.32 7.06 -10.87
N PHE A 634 -13.47 7.52 -11.36
CA PHE A 634 -14.55 8.08 -10.54
C PHE A 634 -15.13 7.04 -9.58
N GLN A 635 -15.43 5.84 -10.08
CA GLN A 635 -15.89 4.72 -9.24
C GLN A 635 -14.84 4.30 -8.21
N TYR A 636 -13.56 4.26 -8.59
CA TYR A 636 -12.45 3.97 -7.69
C TYR A 636 -12.39 5.01 -6.55
N LEU A 637 -12.39 6.30 -6.88
CA LEU A 637 -12.35 7.39 -5.89
C LEU A 637 -13.55 7.35 -4.93
N GLN A 638 -14.75 7.03 -5.43
CA GLN A 638 -15.94 6.86 -4.60
C GLN A 638 -15.80 5.66 -3.64
N LYS A 639 -15.42 4.49 -4.17
CA LYS A 639 -15.18 3.25 -3.39
C LYS A 639 -14.00 3.41 -2.40
N HIS A 640 -13.05 4.29 -2.70
CA HIS A 640 -11.91 4.63 -1.85
C HIS A 640 -12.34 5.49 -0.66
N LEU A 641 -13.00 6.63 -0.91
CA LEU A 641 -13.42 7.55 0.15
C LEU A 641 -14.49 6.97 1.08
N LEU A 642 -15.38 6.11 0.56
CA LEU A 642 -16.31 5.32 1.39
C LEU A 642 -15.62 4.37 2.38
N LYS A 643 -14.40 3.90 2.08
CA LYS A 643 -13.62 3.02 2.97
C LYS A 643 -12.73 3.80 3.96
N HIS A 644 -12.48 5.08 3.72
CA HIS A 644 -11.48 5.89 4.44
C HIS A 644 -12.04 7.27 4.84
N PRO A 645 -13.11 7.33 5.67
CA PRO A 645 -13.80 8.58 6.02
C PRO A 645 -12.87 9.62 6.69
N THR A 646 -11.87 9.19 7.44
CA THR A 646 -10.94 10.10 8.15
C THR A 646 -10.06 10.94 7.22
N GLN A 647 -9.87 10.53 5.95
CA GLN A 647 -9.11 11.27 4.95
C GLN A 647 -9.98 12.21 4.10
N LEU A 648 -11.32 12.05 4.16
CA LEU A 648 -12.27 12.61 3.20
C LEU A 648 -12.24 14.15 3.10
N HIS A 649 -12.14 14.86 4.22
CA HIS A 649 -12.04 16.32 4.18
C HIS A 649 -10.71 16.80 3.57
N LYS A 650 -9.59 16.15 3.90
CA LYS A 650 -8.26 16.45 3.33
C LYS A 650 -8.24 16.19 1.82
N THR A 651 -8.87 15.10 1.36
CA THR A 651 -9.04 14.83 -0.07
C THR A 651 -9.93 15.88 -0.74
N PHE A 652 -11.01 16.35 -0.11
CA PHE A 652 -11.83 17.44 -0.65
C PHE A 652 -11.10 18.79 -0.71
N GLU A 653 -10.23 19.11 0.26
CA GLU A 653 -9.39 20.31 0.22
C GLU A 653 -8.43 20.27 -0.97
N VAL A 654 -7.75 19.14 -1.20
CA VAL A 654 -6.90 18.90 -2.38
C VAL A 654 -7.71 19.01 -3.67
N ILE A 655 -8.84 18.30 -3.79
CA ILE A 655 -9.71 18.34 -4.98
C ILE A 655 -10.16 19.79 -5.28
N LYS A 656 -10.57 20.56 -4.27
CA LYS A 656 -11.03 21.95 -4.45
C LYS A 656 -9.88 22.92 -4.78
N ALA A 657 -8.67 22.64 -4.33
CA ALA A 657 -7.49 23.45 -4.62
C ALA A 657 -6.92 23.17 -6.02
N GLU A 658 -6.90 21.91 -6.45
CA GLU A 658 -6.09 21.45 -7.59
C GLU A 658 -6.89 21.08 -8.85
N TRP A 659 -8.14 20.63 -8.75
CA TRP A 659 -8.85 20.02 -9.89
C TRP A 659 -9.73 20.99 -10.70
N PRO A 660 -10.58 21.86 -10.12
CA PRO A 660 -11.31 22.88 -10.86
C PRO A 660 -10.50 24.20 -10.91
N PRO A 661 -10.07 24.69 -12.08
CA PRO A 661 -9.36 25.96 -12.18
C PRO A 661 -10.31 27.12 -11.81
N GLN A 662 -9.98 27.81 -10.71
CA GLN A 662 -10.85 28.78 -10.05
C GLN A 662 -11.12 30.06 -10.86
N GLU A 663 -10.42 30.26 -11.97
CA GLU A 663 -10.43 31.49 -12.79
C GLU A 663 -11.16 31.35 -14.14
N LEU A 664 -11.56 30.13 -14.56
CA LEU A 664 -12.22 29.95 -15.85
C LEU A 664 -13.71 30.32 -15.83
N SER A 665 -14.20 30.91 -16.93
CA SER A 665 -15.62 30.90 -17.25
C SER A 665 -16.09 29.49 -17.61
N PHE A 666 -17.39 29.22 -17.51
CA PHE A 666 -17.98 27.92 -17.87
C PHE A 666 -17.59 27.45 -19.28
N GLU A 667 -17.44 28.36 -20.24
CA GLU A 667 -16.99 28.07 -21.61
C GLU A 667 -15.56 27.48 -21.69
N GLY A 668 -14.76 27.61 -20.63
CA GLY A 668 -13.44 26.98 -20.49
C GLY A 668 -13.46 25.61 -19.77
N TYR A 669 -14.59 25.19 -19.20
CA TYR A 669 -14.69 23.92 -18.48
C TYR A 669 -14.83 22.75 -19.46
N THR A 670 -13.76 21.97 -19.60
CA THR A 670 -13.86 20.64 -20.25
C THR A 670 -14.64 19.67 -19.36
N ILE A 671 -15.27 18.66 -19.97
CA ILE A 671 -16.04 17.57 -19.32
C ILE A 671 -15.32 16.97 -18.09
N LYS A 672 -13.99 16.92 -18.10
CA LYS A 672 -13.13 16.40 -17.04
C LYS A 672 -13.24 17.19 -15.73
N HIS A 673 -13.29 18.52 -15.83
CA HIS A 673 -13.55 19.40 -14.70
C HIS A 673 -14.99 19.21 -14.17
N CYS A 674 -15.93 18.91 -15.08
CA CYS A 674 -17.31 18.61 -14.72
C CYS A 674 -17.41 17.32 -13.90
N TYR A 675 -16.67 16.26 -14.25
CA TYR A 675 -16.53 15.04 -13.42
C TYR A 675 -15.99 15.36 -12.02
N ALA A 676 -14.95 16.21 -11.91
CA ALA A 676 -14.37 16.59 -10.61
C ALA A 676 -15.36 17.33 -9.69
N ILE A 677 -16.22 18.19 -10.23
CA ILE A 677 -17.26 18.89 -9.47
C ILE A 677 -18.43 17.92 -9.14
N PHE A 678 -18.87 17.14 -10.12
CA PHE A 678 -20.01 16.22 -9.98
C PHE A 678 -19.72 15.04 -9.04
N PHE A 679 -18.45 14.70 -8.82
CA PHE A 679 -18.01 13.68 -7.86
C PHE A 679 -18.57 13.93 -6.45
N PHE A 680 -18.49 15.17 -5.96
CA PHE A 680 -19.02 15.52 -4.63
C PHE A 680 -20.53 15.27 -4.54
N LEU A 681 -21.27 15.63 -5.60
CA LEU A 681 -22.72 15.50 -5.66
C LEU A 681 -23.15 14.02 -5.59
N ARG A 682 -22.53 13.14 -6.39
CA ARG A 682 -22.81 11.69 -6.36
C ARG A 682 -22.39 11.02 -5.05
N LEU A 683 -21.29 11.47 -4.41
CA LEU A 683 -20.89 10.94 -3.11
C LEU A 683 -21.85 11.38 -1.99
N ALA A 684 -22.35 12.62 -2.03
CA ALA A 684 -23.36 13.12 -1.11
C ALA A 684 -24.70 12.36 -1.25
N GLU A 685 -25.17 12.19 -2.48
CA GLU A 685 -26.36 11.39 -2.83
C GLU A 685 -26.23 9.94 -2.35
N SER A 686 -25.22 9.23 -2.83
CA SER A 686 -25.00 7.80 -2.52
C SER A 686 -24.80 7.51 -1.03
N SER A 687 -24.32 8.48 -0.25
CA SER A 687 -24.14 8.33 1.20
C SER A 687 -25.39 8.67 2.02
N VAL A 688 -26.30 9.50 1.51
CA VAL A 688 -27.62 9.73 2.13
C VAL A 688 -28.50 8.49 1.99
N ASP A 689 -28.52 7.85 0.82
CA ASP A 689 -29.41 6.72 0.55
C ASP A 689 -28.99 5.41 1.27
N GLN A 690 -27.75 5.35 1.78
CA GLN A 690 -27.22 4.23 2.57
C GLN A 690 -27.48 4.34 4.09
N LEU A 691 -28.12 5.42 4.57
CA LEU A 691 -28.35 5.66 6.00
C LEU A 691 -29.62 4.96 6.53
N SER A 692 -29.46 4.09 7.54
CA SER A 692 -30.60 3.62 8.34
C SER A 692 -31.23 4.78 9.14
N GLY A 693 -32.52 4.66 9.45
CA GLY A 693 -33.27 5.70 10.17
C GLY A 693 -32.75 6.02 11.57
N ASP A 694 -32.00 5.10 12.18
CA ASP A 694 -31.49 5.18 13.55
C ASP A 694 -30.28 6.12 13.70
N HIS A 695 -29.68 6.54 12.58
CA HIS A 695 -28.53 7.45 12.56
C HIS A 695 -28.91 8.94 12.63
N TYR A 696 -30.19 9.28 12.44
CA TYR A 696 -30.64 10.66 12.33
C TYR A 696 -30.72 11.33 13.71
N GLY A 697 -29.84 12.31 13.95
CA GLY A 697 -29.74 13.03 15.23
C GLY A 697 -28.79 12.39 16.23
N ALA A 698 -28.16 11.26 15.88
CA ALA A 698 -27.10 10.66 16.69
C ALA A 698 -25.91 11.64 16.80
N TRP A 699 -25.38 11.81 18.02
CA TRP A 699 -24.23 12.66 18.29
C TRP A 699 -23.10 11.87 18.97
N PRO A 700 -21.84 11.95 18.51
CA PRO A 700 -21.40 12.63 17.28
C PRO A 700 -21.98 12.00 16.00
N PRO A 701 -22.08 12.73 14.88
CA PRO A 701 -22.79 12.27 13.68
C PRO A 701 -22.07 11.11 12.99
N LYS A 702 -22.66 9.91 12.99
CA LYS A 702 -22.13 8.71 12.32
C LYS A 702 -22.28 8.73 10.78
N TYR A 703 -22.50 9.90 10.17
CA TYR A 703 -22.63 10.07 8.72
C TYR A 703 -21.27 10.36 8.09
N LEU A 704 -21.00 9.75 6.92
CA LEU A 704 -19.71 9.80 6.21
C LEU A 704 -19.08 11.20 6.16
N LEU A 705 -19.86 12.22 5.78
CA LEU A 705 -19.35 13.58 5.58
C LEU A 705 -19.26 14.41 6.89
N PHE A 706 -19.83 13.92 7.99
CA PHE A 706 -19.90 14.62 9.28
C PHE A 706 -19.12 13.93 10.42
N ASN A 707 -18.58 12.74 10.17
CA ASN A 707 -17.92 11.87 11.16
C ASN A 707 -16.77 12.53 11.93
N ASP A 708 -15.99 13.41 11.28
CA ASP A 708 -14.84 14.10 11.88
C ASP A 708 -15.10 15.63 12.06
N LEU A 709 -16.35 16.10 12.15
CA LEU A 709 -16.64 17.54 12.36
C LEU A 709 -15.94 18.14 13.60
N GLY A 710 -15.77 17.34 14.66
CA GLY A 710 -15.13 17.76 15.91
C GLY A 710 -15.99 18.68 16.79
N GLU A 711 -15.39 19.21 17.86
CA GLU A 711 -16.08 20.10 18.81
C GLU A 711 -15.67 21.58 18.69
N ASP A 712 -14.56 21.89 18.01
CA ASP A 712 -14.15 23.28 17.73
C ASP A 712 -15.03 23.92 16.66
N GLU A 713 -15.71 25.02 17.02
CA GLU A 713 -16.54 25.80 16.10
C GLU A 713 -15.80 26.25 14.83
N LYS A 714 -14.49 26.54 14.88
CA LYS A 714 -13.74 26.93 13.67
C LYS A 714 -13.59 25.75 12.71
N ASN A 715 -13.20 24.58 13.20
CA ASN A 715 -13.07 23.35 12.42
C ASN A 715 -14.43 22.92 11.84
N VAL A 716 -15.48 22.90 12.67
CA VAL A 716 -16.87 22.65 12.25
C VAL A 716 -17.29 23.61 11.14
N ARG A 717 -17.05 24.91 11.30
CA ARG A 717 -17.38 25.94 10.30
C ARG A 717 -16.62 25.73 8.99
N ALA A 718 -15.30 25.54 9.04
CA ALA A 718 -14.47 25.36 7.85
C ALA A 718 -14.89 24.14 7.02
N ARG A 719 -15.19 23.00 7.68
CA ARG A 719 -15.67 21.78 7.01
C ARG A 719 -17.05 21.97 6.38
N LEU A 720 -17.98 22.63 7.08
CA LEU A 720 -19.31 22.93 6.53
C LEU A 720 -19.21 23.94 5.37
N GLU A 721 -18.30 24.91 5.44
CA GLU A 721 -18.02 25.87 4.36
C GLU A 721 -17.43 25.17 3.13
N LEU A 722 -16.48 24.24 3.31
CA LEU A 722 -15.96 23.37 2.26
C LEU A 722 -17.10 22.59 1.58
N MET A 723 -17.85 21.78 2.32
CA MET A 723 -18.91 20.92 1.78
C MET A 723 -20.03 21.70 1.08
N LEU A 724 -20.53 22.79 1.68
CA LEU A 724 -21.58 23.59 1.05
C LEU A 724 -21.08 24.38 -0.15
N SER A 725 -19.82 24.82 -0.18
CA SER A 725 -19.23 25.45 -1.37
C SER A 725 -19.00 24.49 -2.54
N MET A 726 -18.87 23.18 -2.28
CA MET A 726 -18.81 22.15 -3.32
C MET A 726 -20.21 21.76 -3.81
N LEU A 727 -21.18 21.58 -2.89
CA LEU A 727 -22.58 21.28 -3.23
C LEU A 727 -23.25 22.39 -4.04
N LEU A 728 -22.94 23.65 -3.72
CA LEU A 728 -23.51 24.87 -4.30
C LEU A 728 -22.49 25.61 -5.19
N ASN A 729 -21.53 24.86 -5.77
CA ASN A 729 -20.52 25.43 -6.66
C ASN A 729 -21.19 26.16 -7.85
N PRO A 730 -20.94 27.45 -8.10
CA PRO A 730 -21.56 28.18 -9.21
C PRO A 730 -21.28 27.62 -10.61
N GLN A 731 -20.22 26.81 -10.76
CA GLN A 731 -19.87 26.13 -12.01
C GLN A 731 -20.61 24.79 -12.19
N LEU A 732 -21.27 24.27 -11.15
CA LEU A 732 -22.17 23.13 -11.25
C LEU A 732 -23.49 23.62 -11.86
N ASP A 733 -23.48 23.85 -13.17
CA ASP A 733 -24.67 24.30 -13.90
C ASP A 733 -25.43 23.13 -14.56
N TYR A 734 -26.64 23.40 -15.04
CA TYR A 734 -27.57 22.41 -15.59
C TYR A 734 -26.98 21.53 -16.69
N GLN A 735 -26.05 22.05 -17.51
CA GLN A 735 -25.43 21.29 -18.60
C GLN A 735 -24.57 20.14 -18.05
N ILE A 736 -23.90 20.34 -16.91
CA ILE A 736 -23.17 19.28 -16.20
C ILE A 736 -24.15 18.27 -15.62
N TYR A 737 -25.23 18.75 -15.00
CA TYR A 737 -26.24 17.86 -14.41
C TYR A 737 -26.97 17.02 -15.46
N ALA A 738 -27.25 17.58 -16.64
CA ALA A 738 -27.85 16.86 -17.77
C ALA A 738 -26.93 15.78 -18.34
N LEU A 739 -25.66 16.12 -18.58
CA LEU A 739 -24.63 15.23 -19.12
C LEU A 739 -24.45 13.95 -18.28
N PHE A 740 -24.67 14.02 -16.97
CA PHE A 740 -24.51 12.89 -16.05
C PHE A 740 -25.81 12.21 -15.60
N ASN A 741 -26.94 12.56 -16.21
CA ASN A 741 -28.26 11.96 -15.95
C ASN A 741 -29.08 11.72 -17.24
N ASP A 742 -28.44 11.79 -18.42
CA ASP A 742 -29.05 11.64 -19.75
C ASP A 742 -30.30 12.53 -19.99
N ILE A 743 -30.33 13.72 -19.39
CA ILE A 743 -31.50 14.62 -19.43
C ILE A 743 -31.49 15.45 -20.72
N ASN A 744 -31.79 14.79 -21.82
CA ASN A 744 -31.86 15.41 -23.14
C ASN A 744 -33.31 15.71 -23.58
N ASP A 745 -33.44 16.59 -24.57
CA ASP A 745 -34.67 16.91 -25.29
C ASP A 745 -34.89 15.99 -26.52
N GLU A 746 -35.87 16.30 -27.36
CA GLU A 746 -36.22 15.50 -28.54
C GLU A 746 -35.17 15.60 -29.67
N ASP A 747 -34.30 16.61 -29.65
CA ASP A 747 -33.20 16.80 -30.61
C ASP A 747 -31.85 16.25 -30.07
N GLY A 748 -31.82 15.75 -28.84
CA GLY A 748 -30.64 15.16 -28.20
C GLY A 748 -29.73 16.17 -27.48
N LEU A 749 -30.21 17.38 -27.22
CA LEU A 749 -29.50 18.42 -26.45
C LEU A 749 -29.95 18.43 -24.99
N PRO A 750 -29.12 18.90 -24.04
CA PRO A 750 -29.52 19.07 -22.64
C PRO A 750 -30.81 19.89 -22.45
N ASP A 751 -31.87 19.28 -21.90
CA ASP A 751 -33.11 20.00 -21.57
C ASP A 751 -32.85 20.92 -20.38
N GLU A 752 -32.57 22.20 -20.68
CA GLU A 752 -32.24 23.22 -19.69
C GLU A 752 -33.28 23.33 -18.57
N SER A 753 -34.56 23.17 -18.89
CA SER A 753 -35.65 23.31 -17.93
C SER A 753 -35.66 22.13 -16.97
N LYS A 754 -35.66 20.89 -17.48
CA LYS A 754 -35.60 19.67 -16.66
C LYS A 754 -34.30 19.58 -15.86
N ALA A 755 -33.17 19.97 -16.44
CA ALA A 755 -31.86 19.86 -15.81
C ALA A 755 -31.63 20.91 -14.72
N LYS A 756 -32.06 22.17 -14.92
CA LYS A 756 -32.09 23.17 -13.84
C LYS A 756 -32.98 22.71 -12.69
N ASP A 757 -34.16 22.17 -13.00
CA ASP A 757 -35.12 21.74 -11.97
C ASP A 757 -34.66 20.48 -11.23
N GLY A 758 -34.03 19.52 -11.91
CA GLY A 758 -33.44 18.33 -11.31
C GLY A 758 -32.27 18.64 -10.38
N LEU A 759 -31.36 19.53 -10.79
CA LEU A 759 -30.23 19.95 -9.95
C LEU A 759 -30.69 20.64 -8.66
N ILE A 760 -31.64 21.58 -8.75
CA ILE A 760 -32.14 22.27 -7.55
C ILE A 760 -32.98 21.34 -6.65
N VAL A 761 -33.65 20.33 -7.22
CA VAL A 761 -34.28 19.24 -6.45
C VAL A 761 -33.22 18.44 -5.70
N LEU A 762 -32.13 18.00 -6.34
CA LEU A 762 -31.10 17.21 -5.66
C LEU A 762 -30.37 18.02 -4.58
N GLN A 763 -30.02 19.29 -4.86
CA GLN A 763 -29.45 20.19 -3.85
C GLN A 763 -30.41 20.42 -2.66
N ALA A 764 -31.71 20.63 -2.93
CA ALA A 764 -32.71 20.81 -1.88
C ALA A 764 -32.90 19.57 -1.01
N TYR A 765 -32.89 18.36 -1.62
CA TYR A 765 -32.93 17.07 -0.92
C TYR A 765 -31.70 16.87 -0.03
N LEU A 766 -30.50 17.07 -0.56
CA LEU A 766 -29.25 16.88 0.19
C LEU A 766 -29.15 17.83 1.39
N ILE A 767 -29.50 19.11 1.22
CA ILE A 767 -29.51 20.10 2.32
C ILE A 767 -30.55 19.73 3.38
N GLU A 768 -31.71 19.19 2.99
CA GLU A 768 -32.75 18.77 3.92
C GLU A 768 -32.40 17.47 4.65
N ALA A 769 -31.81 16.49 3.97
CA ALA A 769 -31.28 15.26 4.56
C ALA A 769 -30.14 15.54 5.54
N TRP A 770 -29.18 16.40 5.17
CA TRP A 770 -28.10 16.85 6.05
C TRP A 770 -28.64 17.60 7.28
N PHE A 771 -29.64 18.48 7.12
CA PHE A 771 -30.31 19.08 8.26
C PHE A 771 -30.96 18.04 9.16
N ALA A 772 -31.68 17.06 8.58
CA ALA A 772 -32.34 15.99 9.35
C ALA A 772 -31.34 15.08 10.07
N LEU A 773 -30.15 14.85 9.52
CA LEU A 773 -29.08 14.09 10.16
C LEU A 773 -28.49 14.83 11.37
N LEU A 774 -28.24 16.13 11.26
CA LEU A 774 -27.72 16.93 12.38
C LEU A 774 -28.78 17.20 13.46
N ASN A 775 -30.02 17.51 13.05
CA ASN A 775 -31.14 17.87 13.93
C ASN A 775 -31.89 16.66 14.53
N GLY A 776 -31.77 15.48 13.92
CA GLY A 776 -32.64 14.34 14.20
C GLY A 776 -34.06 14.50 13.65
N ILE A 777 -34.77 13.38 13.55
CA ILE A 777 -36.20 13.32 13.15
C ILE A 777 -37.15 13.10 14.34
N GLU A 778 -36.64 12.74 15.52
CA GLU A 778 -37.45 12.56 16.73
C GLU A 778 -38.11 13.87 17.19
N GLY A 779 -37.37 14.99 17.09
CA GLY A 779 -37.83 16.31 17.50
C GLY A 779 -37.53 16.66 18.96
N GLU A 780 -36.50 16.03 19.54
CA GLU A 780 -36.00 16.29 20.89
C GLU A 780 -35.37 17.69 21.02
N ASP A 781 -35.21 18.16 22.26
CA ASP A 781 -34.56 19.44 22.55
C ASP A 781 -33.04 19.30 22.45
N LEU A 782 -32.46 20.05 21.51
CA LEU A 782 -31.05 19.97 21.16
C LEU A 782 -30.20 20.78 22.14
N GLU A 783 -29.26 20.13 22.81
CA GLU A 783 -28.33 20.77 23.74
C GLU A 783 -26.89 20.82 23.19
N GLY A 784 -26.02 21.56 23.89
CA GLY A 784 -24.57 21.58 23.65
C GLY A 784 -24.12 21.83 22.20
N THR A 785 -23.12 21.04 21.78
CA THR A 785 -22.38 21.16 20.51
C THR A 785 -23.23 20.83 19.27
N GLN A 786 -24.21 19.93 19.39
CA GLN A 786 -25.12 19.58 18.30
C GLN A 786 -25.96 20.79 17.85
N LYS A 787 -26.58 21.49 18.82
CA LYS A 787 -27.33 22.73 18.55
C LYS A 787 -26.45 23.79 17.91
N ARG A 788 -25.22 23.97 18.41
CA ARG A 788 -24.28 24.96 17.87
C ARG A 788 -23.86 24.64 16.43
N THR A 789 -23.66 23.35 16.12
CA THR A 789 -23.34 22.87 14.77
C THR A 789 -24.46 23.17 13.77
N ILE A 790 -25.71 23.04 14.18
CA ILE A 790 -26.88 23.38 13.33
C ILE A 790 -26.98 24.91 13.11
N GLU A 791 -26.68 25.73 14.11
CA GLU A 791 -26.59 27.19 13.93
C GLU A 791 -25.49 27.56 12.92
N ILE A 792 -24.30 26.96 13.03
CA ILE A 792 -23.19 27.17 12.09
C ILE A 792 -23.61 26.71 10.69
N TYR A 793 -24.16 25.51 10.54
CA TYR A 793 -24.62 24.97 9.25
C TYR A 793 -25.59 25.92 8.52
N LEU A 794 -26.59 26.46 9.23
CA LEU A 794 -27.56 27.39 8.64
C LEU A 794 -26.96 28.79 8.36
N GLU A 795 -25.99 29.27 9.15
CA GLU A 795 -25.23 30.49 8.82
C GLU A 795 -24.35 30.30 7.58
N VAL A 796 -23.68 29.15 7.46
CA VAL A 796 -22.84 28.79 6.31
C VAL A 796 -23.66 28.60 5.04
N LEU A 797 -24.81 27.93 5.14
CA LEU A 797 -25.78 27.78 4.04
C LEU A 797 -26.31 29.15 3.60
N TYR A 798 -26.56 30.07 4.54
CA TYR A 798 -26.93 31.44 4.19
C TYR A 798 -25.80 32.15 3.43
N ASN A 799 -24.54 31.98 3.84
CA ASN A 799 -23.39 32.62 3.18
C ASN A 799 -23.14 32.08 1.75
N ASN A 800 -23.31 30.77 1.53
CA ASN A 800 -23.04 30.10 0.24
C ASN A 800 -24.22 30.13 -0.76
N THR A 801 -25.29 30.89 -0.50
CA THR A 801 -26.48 30.94 -1.38
C THR A 801 -26.80 32.34 -1.90
N THR A 802 -27.17 32.46 -3.17
CA THR A 802 -27.68 33.71 -3.76
C THR A 802 -29.12 34.00 -3.28
N PRO A 803 -29.63 35.25 -3.37
CA PRO A 803 -31.01 35.56 -2.98
C PRO A 803 -32.06 34.73 -3.73
N GLU A 804 -31.79 34.39 -4.99
CA GLU A 804 -32.64 33.56 -5.84
C GLU A 804 -32.59 32.08 -5.43
N MET A 805 -31.38 31.52 -5.29
CA MET A 805 -31.16 30.16 -4.79
C MET A 805 -31.87 29.93 -3.44
N ARG A 806 -31.81 30.91 -2.52
CA ARG A 806 -32.54 30.86 -1.23
C ARG A 806 -34.06 30.80 -1.38
N GLN A 807 -34.63 31.36 -2.45
CA GLN A 807 -36.06 31.29 -2.73
C GLN A 807 -36.42 29.95 -3.37
N GLN A 808 -35.64 29.50 -4.36
CA GLN A 808 -35.83 28.20 -5.02
C GLN A 808 -35.76 27.04 -4.01
N LEU A 809 -34.74 27.01 -3.14
CA LEU A 809 -34.62 26.03 -2.05
C LEU A 809 -35.83 26.05 -1.09
N GLN A 810 -36.31 27.23 -0.70
CA GLN A 810 -37.50 27.34 0.16
C GLN A 810 -38.76 26.82 -0.52
N ASN A 811 -38.99 27.17 -1.79
CA ASN A 811 -40.12 26.66 -2.56
C ASN A 811 -40.07 25.12 -2.63
N ARG A 812 -38.89 24.53 -2.86
CA ARG A 812 -38.69 23.07 -2.92
C ARG A 812 -38.96 22.39 -1.58
N TRP A 813 -38.54 22.97 -0.46
CA TRP A 813 -38.86 22.46 0.88
C TRP A 813 -40.35 22.62 1.25
N GLU A 814 -41.03 23.63 0.74
CA GLU A 814 -42.48 23.76 0.88
C GLU A 814 -43.20 22.66 0.08
N VAL A 815 -42.78 22.37 -1.17
CA VAL A 815 -43.26 21.21 -1.94
C VAL A 815 -42.99 19.88 -1.25
N TYR A 816 -41.82 19.67 -0.62
CA TYR A 816 -41.57 18.45 0.18
C TYR A 816 -42.48 18.36 1.41
N THR A 817 -42.82 19.51 2.02
CA THR A 817 -43.74 19.57 3.17
C THR A 817 -45.16 19.16 2.79
N GLU A 818 -45.60 19.52 1.58
CA GLU A 818 -46.88 19.10 0.99
C GLU A 818 -46.82 17.63 0.57
N MET A 819 -45.78 17.19 -0.15
CA MET A 819 -45.57 15.80 -0.56
C MET A 819 -45.58 14.84 0.64
N TYR A 820 -44.88 15.15 1.72
CA TYR A 820 -44.90 14.32 2.93
C TYR A 820 -46.26 14.36 3.65
N GLN A 821 -47.04 15.44 3.52
CA GLN A 821 -48.42 15.47 3.98
C GLN A 821 -49.27 14.48 3.19
N ASP A 822 -49.24 14.59 1.86
CA ASP A 822 -50.05 13.79 0.94
C ASP A 822 -49.71 12.30 1.03
N ILE A 823 -48.44 11.95 1.18
CA ILE A 823 -48.01 10.57 1.47
C ILE A 823 -48.67 10.05 2.76
N THR A 824 -48.75 10.85 3.83
CA THR A 824 -49.45 10.45 5.06
C THR A 824 -50.98 10.52 4.97
N GLN A 825 -51.55 11.31 4.05
CA GLN A 825 -52.99 11.54 3.94
C GLN A 825 -53.69 10.56 2.97
N TYR A 826 -53.04 10.20 1.86
CA TYR A 826 -53.64 9.46 0.75
C TYR A 826 -53.19 8.00 0.62
N PHE A 827 -52.17 7.56 1.36
CA PHE A 827 -51.67 6.18 1.35
C PHE A 827 -51.92 5.45 2.69
N PRO A 828 -53.19 5.11 3.02
CA PRO A 828 -53.54 4.49 4.31
C PRO A 828 -52.97 3.08 4.52
N ASN A 829 -52.40 2.47 3.47
CA ASN A 829 -51.78 1.14 3.51
C ASN A 829 -50.29 1.19 3.93
N LEU A 830 -49.72 2.36 4.20
CA LEU A 830 -48.35 2.48 4.72
C LEU A 830 -48.20 1.75 6.07
N THR A 831 -47.05 1.12 6.28
CA THR A 831 -46.71 0.59 7.61
C THR A 831 -46.66 1.73 8.63
N LYS A 832 -47.02 1.44 9.90
CA LYS A 832 -47.06 2.43 10.98
C LYS A 832 -45.75 3.20 11.11
N ASP A 833 -44.63 2.57 10.78
CA ASP A 833 -43.30 3.13 10.93
C ASP A 833 -42.89 3.99 9.72
N ARG A 834 -43.29 3.63 8.48
CA ARG A 834 -43.19 4.53 7.32
C ARG A 834 -44.07 5.77 7.50
N PHE A 835 -45.31 5.61 7.97
CA PHE A 835 -46.19 6.74 8.31
C PHE A 835 -45.56 7.66 9.38
N ARG A 836 -44.97 7.07 10.43
CA ARG A 836 -44.24 7.80 11.49
C ARG A 836 -43.02 8.54 10.93
N PHE A 837 -42.25 7.90 10.04
CA PHE A 837 -41.08 8.48 9.39
C PHE A 837 -41.43 9.70 8.53
N PHE A 838 -42.39 9.59 7.60
CA PHE A 838 -42.78 10.73 6.77
C PHE A 838 -43.33 11.89 7.59
N ARG A 839 -44.14 11.62 8.63
CA ARG A 839 -44.65 12.66 9.55
C ARG A 839 -43.55 13.31 10.40
N LYS A 840 -42.46 12.59 10.69
CA LYS A 840 -41.25 13.12 11.35
C LYS A 840 -40.41 13.98 10.38
N ARG A 841 -40.15 13.50 9.16
CA ARG A 841 -39.50 14.28 8.09
C ARG A 841 -40.27 15.59 7.84
N GLN A 842 -41.59 15.55 7.66
CA GLN A 842 -42.42 16.75 7.46
C GLN A 842 -42.24 17.84 8.55
N LYS A 843 -42.15 17.44 9.84
CA LYS A 843 -41.85 18.35 10.95
C LYS A 843 -40.43 18.93 10.85
N THR A 844 -39.49 18.14 10.38
CA THR A 844 -38.06 18.48 10.25
C THR A 844 -37.84 19.49 9.12
N VAL A 845 -38.47 19.29 7.95
CA VAL A 845 -38.50 20.29 6.86
C VAL A 845 -39.13 21.61 7.32
N ASN A 846 -40.23 21.54 8.08
CA ASN A 846 -40.84 22.71 8.71
C ASN A 846 -39.86 23.46 9.66
N LYS A 847 -39.04 22.72 10.42
CA LYS A 847 -38.03 23.29 11.32
C LYS A 847 -36.90 23.95 10.52
N LEU A 848 -36.44 23.32 9.44
CA LEU A 848 -35.46 23.89 8.49
C LEU A 848 -35.93 25.22 7.91
N ILE A 849 -37.11 25.24 7.26
CA ILE A 849 -37.69 26.45 6.64
C ILE A 849 -37.79 27.60 7.65
N ARG A 850 -38.30 27.35 8.86
CA ARG A 850 -38.46 28.37 9.90
C ARG A 850 -37.10 28.90 10.39
N SER A 851 -36.13 28.02 10.60
CA SER A 851 -34.81 28.37 11.11
C SER A 851 -34.00 29.16 10.07
N PHE A 852 -34.07 28.76 8.80
CA PHE A 852 -33.42 29.47 7.70
C PHE A 852 -34.05 30.85 7.44
N ARG A 853 -35.39 30.96 7.47
CA ARG A 853 -36.10 32.25 7.43
C ARG A 853 -35.71 33.18 8.59
N ALA A 854 -35.47 32.63 9.78
CA ALA A 854 -34.98 33.41 10.92
C ALA A 854 -33.55 33.97 10.69
N ILE A 855 -32.64 33.18 10.12
CA ILE A 855 -31.29 33.67 9.75
C ILE A 855 -31.35 34.73 8.65
N ILE A 856 -32.17 34.54 7.60
CA ILE A 856 -32.35 35.57 6.55
C ILE A 856 -32.81 36.91 7.16
N LYS A 857 -33.70 36.88 8.17
CA LYS A 857 -34.14 38.08 8.90
C LYS A 857 -33.03 38.66 9.80
N LYS A 858 -32.33 37.83 10.57
CA LYS A 858 -31.16 38.19 11.42
C LYS A 858 -30.07 38.91 10.60
N SER A 859 -29.78 38.42 9.40
CA SER A 859 -28.75 38.98 8.51
C SER A 859 -29.19 40.24 7.78
N ARG A 860 -30.48 40.39 7.43
CA ARG A 860 -31.01 41.68 6.92
C ARG A 860 -30.90 42.79 7.98
N ASN A 861 -31.24 42.47 9.23
CA ASN A 861 -31.12 43.40 10.38
C ASN A 861 -29.67 43.69 10.83
N ARG A 862 -28.65 43.17 10.13
CA ARG A 862 -27.21 43.47 10.33
C ARG A 862 -26.59 44.25 9.17
N LYS A 863 -27.38 44.59 8.13
CA LYS A 863 -26.97 45.40 6.97
C LYS A 863 -27.72 46.74 6.89
N ILE A 864 -28.41 47.10 7.97
CA ILE A 864 -29.09 48.37 8.26
C ILE A 864 -28.46 48.88 9.55
#